data_AF-A0A2L2Y9K2-F1
#
_entry.id   AF-A0A2L2Y9K2-F1
#
_cell.length_a   1.000
_cell.length_b   1.000
_cell.length_c   1.000
_cell.angle_alpha   90.00
_cell.angle_beta   90.00
_cell.angle_gamma   90.00
#
_symmetry.space_group_name_H-M   'P 1'
#
loop_
_entity.id
_entity.type
_entity.pdbx_description
1 polymer ?
#
loop_
_entity_poly.entity_id
_entity_poly.type
_entity_poly.pdbx_seq_one_letter_code
_entity_poly.pdbx_strand_id
1 'polypeptide(L)'
;ICRDLNNDIELLDFCKNKYLESSALQAIIDSNKKEELLSKSSSRCSELTENIMEWLGCSRKLKLYEECEKRFNKMNEKSLNITLKHENIWSLHLTNRFELFYLWRKNCMEILKKNIVEEKEEYKKLKQSYCGKGFDSSLKIEVLKSAHIVGVTTTGAAKFRELLYYAQPSILVVEEAAEVLESHTIAALLPSIKHFILIGDHKQLRPLPSDHELSEVYNLKISMFERLFTNNVPNTTLVSQHRMKPCIADLLVNDHLYEMLKSDESVYKYKEINGVKSSVFFFDHAERESERSSSTSSSNKFEAEIAVALAKYFQVQSYSLDRITILATYAAQVSLIRDFLFKADLEVKITTVDNYQGEENDIVIVSFVRNNRNGVIGFLKENNRVCVALSRAKMGMFCLGNFKMYAEKSPLWSAILPKLQEQGMIGDKIPLQCSRHGTETSVQTEVEISEFMHRGCQQQCNFKLPCGHNCINRCHNFDADHKLYQCQLPCEKFIDVDRICPRLCFQPCKRVKKNAITLPCGHKSRTVNITGFTCLEEVQKLLPCNHLVTVACCVDITQYNCPSLETVILPCGHTSKVPCFKKDKISEIICREKRPLISPCGHTVDVACNLDLDGSDLLSYCNRLCGIMLNCGHLCEGYCRFCLDFGIHALCTAKCDQKLPCGHLCKGYCNSPCPPCKEQCGLVCPHANSNNSRCINSCYRPCIECKLPCQLRCDHVKCPKLCYQKCTVEPCSMNCSQILPCGHECIGLCGDPCPYLCRVCNESDIENGNPKVDRYIMLMDCDHVIEMKELIKHIEQCLECFEWPNCPLCSKSIYQSLRFKNHLMNAKNCLLQSCDTRTMVSEIRFLLHTTYDADYIIPAVFSGINRKIERILENEQTPDVLVVLKMAVVNLRSLVKIHEMIENWGEANFNCHVLNRFETLLLWLSNHLRYASYQQIMESEKAIEVLENLVKKQVELF
;
A
#
# COMPACT_ATOMS: atom_id res chain seq x y z
N ILE A 1 -20.94 -10.11 41.22
CA ILE A 1 -20.04 -11.27 41.21
C ILE A 1 -19.27 -11.27 39.89
N CYS A 2 -18.06 -10.77 39.78
CA CYS A 2 -17.27 -10.00 40.71
C CYS A 2 -16.33 -9.15 39.84
N ARG A 3 -16.80 -8.28 38.95
CA ARG A 3 -16.76 -6.79 39.05
C ARG A 3 -15.66 -6.09 39.88
N ASP A 4 -14.92 -6.82 40.70
CA ASP A 4 -13.63 -6.43 41.29
C ASP A 4 -12.45 -7.14 40.57
N LEU A 5 -12.71 -8.06 39.63
CA LEU A 5 -11.73 -8.89 38.91
C LEU A 5 -10.90 -8.15 37.84
N ASN A 6 -10.76 -6.83 37.91
CA ASN A 6 -9.81 -6.09 37.06
C ASN A 6 -8.57 -5.62 37.82
N ASN A 7 -8.47 -5.89 39.13
CA ASN A 7 -7.37 -5.41 39.97
C ASN A 7 -6.38 -6.50 40.41
N ASP A 8 -6.20 -7.56 39.64
CA ASP A 8 -5.10 -8.53 39.87
C ASP A 8 -4.00 -8.47 38.81
N ILE A 9 -4.01 -7.43 37.96
CA ILE A 9 -2.75 -6.91 37.41
C ILE A 9 -1.98 -6.18 38.51
N GLU A 10 -2.68 -5.61 39.50
CA GLU A 10 -2.03 -4.91 40.62
C GLU A 10 -1.22 -5.88 41.49
N LEU A 11 -1.64 -7.13 41.75
CA LEU A 11 -0.86 -8.05 42.58
C LEU A 11 0.42 -8.59 41.89
N LEU A 12 0.36 -8.82 40.57
CA LEU A 12 1.53 -9.23 39.77
C LEU A 12 2.49 -8.06 39.51
N ASP A 13 1.98 -6.83 39.38
CA ASP A 13 2.79 -5.62 39.40
C ASP A 13 3.36 -5.34 40.81
N PHE A 14 2.64 -5.68 41.89
CA PHE A 14 3.11 -5.60 43.28
C PHE A 14 4.22 -6.61 43.62
N CYS A 15 4.24 -7.76 42.95
CA CYS A 15 5.27 -8.79 43.17
C CYS A 15 6.48 -8.63 42.24
N LYS A 16 6.31 -8.08 41.03
CA LYS A 16 7.43 -7.71 40.14
C LYS A 16 8.11 -6.42 40.56
N ASN A 17 7.34 -5.45 41.06
CA ASN A 17 7.87 -4.20 41.55
C ASN A 17 7.80 -4.23 43.09
N LYS A 18 8.98 -4.27 43.71
CA LYS A 18 9.31 -4.50 45.14
C LYS A 18 8.46 -3.76 46.20
N TYR A 19 7.14 -3.92 46.22
CA TYR A 19 6.29 -3.08 47.05
C TYR A 19 5.27 -3.91 47.81
N LEU A 20 5.43 -3.97 49.13
CA LEU A 20 4.38 -4.39 50.07
C LEU A 20 3.84 -3.11 50.72
N GLU A 21 2.55 -2.87 50.61
CA GLU A 21 1.87 -1.74 51.26
C GLU A 21 1.92 -1.84 52.78
N SER A 22 2.05 -0.71 53.49
CA SER A 22 1.94 -0.65 54.96
C SER A 22 0.53 -1.00 55.43
N SER A 23 -0.51 -0.66 54.67
CA SER A 23 -1.90 -1.11 54.86
C SER A 23 -2.08 -2.61 54.64
N ALA A 24 -1.40 -3.22 53.67
CA ALA A 24 -1.44 -4.66 53.44
C ALA A 24 -0.67 -5.45 54.51
N LEU A 25 0.47 -4.91 54.97
CA LEU A 25 1.23 -5.44 56.11
C LEU A 25 0.41 -5.40 57.41
N GLN A 26 -0.30 -4.29 57.65
CA GLN A 26 -1.16 -4.10 58.82
C GLN A 26 -2.47 -4.91 58.71
N ALA A 27 -3.05 -5.03 57.52
CA ALA A 27 -4.27 -5.82 57.26
C ALA A 27 -4.05 -7.34 57.33
N ILE A 28 -2.82 -7.83 57.06
CA ILE A 28 -2.43 -9.22 57.34
C ILE A 28 -2.28 -9.47 58.85
N ILE A 29 -1.88 -8.44 59.61
CA ILE A 29 -1.83 -8.47 61.08
C ILE A 29 -3.25 -8.38 61.67
N ASP A 30 -4.15 -7.65 61.02
CA ASP A 30 -5.49 -7.31 61.52
C ASP A 30 -6.64 -8.13 60.87
N SER A 31 -6.32 -9.23 60.18
CA SER A 31 -7.22 -9.97 59.27
C SER A 31 -8.41 -10.72 59.90
N ASN A 32 -9.00 -10.21 60.98
CA ASN A 32 -10.22 -10.74 61.58
C ASN A 32 -11.50 -9.92 61.31
N LYS A 33 -11.48 -8.86 60.49
CA LYS A 33 -12.73 -8.18 60.09
C LYS A 33 -12.76 -7.80 58.61
N LYS A 34 -13.82 -8.29 57.94
CA LYS A 34 -13.89 -8.58 56.50
C LYS A 34 -14.67 -7.53 55.67
N GLU A 35 -15.13 -6.42 56.24
CA GLU A 35 -16.16 -5.57 55.58
C GLU A 35 -15.71 -4.18 55.12
N GLU A 36 -14.50 -3.72 55.43
CA GLU A 36 -14.07 -2.35 55.08
C GLU A 36 -13.30 -2.24 53.75
N LEU A 37 -12.97 -3.37 53.11
CA LEU A 37 -12.08 -3.45 51.95
C LEU A 37 -12.73 -3.14 50.59
N LEU A 38 -14.01 -2.73 50.55
CA LEU A 38 -14.75 -2.53 49.30
C LEU A 38 -14.76 -1.08 48.77
N SER A 39 -13.88 -0.17 49.20
CA SER A 39 -13.88 1.16 48.59
C SER A 39 -12.51 1.85 48.47
N LYS A 40 -12.12 2.06 47.20
CA LYS A 40 -11.30 3.17 46.64
C LYS A 40 -9.89 2.82 46.16
N SER A 41 -9.72 3.06 44.86
CA SER A 41 -8.55 2.85 44.02
C SER A 41 -7.67 4.10 43.84
N SER A 42 -6.41 3.83 43.47
CA SER A 42 -5.58 4.60 42.52
C SER A 42 -5.18 6.04 42.86
N SER A 43 -4.15 6.22 43.69
CA SER A 43 -3.24 7.40 43.57
C SER A 43 -1.88 7.30 44.30
N ARG A 44 -1.36 6.12 44.67
CA ARG A 44 -0.25 6.02 45.66
C ARG A 44 1.05 5.30 45.26
N CYS A 45 1.19 4.77 44.05
CA CYS A 45 2.35 3.93 43.68
C CYS A 45 3.71 4.65 43.74
N SER A 46 3.77 5.97 43.51
CA SER A 46 5.02 6.75 43.54
C SER A 46 5.49 7.10 44.96
N GLU A 47 4.58 7.47 45.86
CA GLU A 47 4.86 7.70 47.29
C GLU A 47 5.28 6.41 48.02
N LEU A 48 4.72 5.27 47.59
CA LEU A 48 5.01 3.95 48.18
C LEU A 48 6.44 3.47 47.94
N THR A 49 6.95 3.79 46.75
CA THR A 49 8.30 3.41 46.33
C THR A 49 9.36 4.09 47.20
N GLU A 50 9.13 5.36 47.55
CA GLU A 50 10.00 6.11 48.45
C GLU A 50 9.96 5.55 49.88
N ASN A 51 8.78 5.23 50.42
CA ASN A 51 8.62 4.74 51.80
C ASN A 51 9.29 3.37 52.07
N ILE A 52 9.24 2.44 51.12
CA ILE A 52 9.92 1.12 51.28
C ILE A 52 11.44 1.26 51.12
N MET A 53 11.87 2.10 50.18
CA MET A 53 13.28 2.40 50.00
C MET A 53 13.85 3.16 51.20
N GLU A 54 13.04 3.96 51.89
CA GLU A 54 13.36 4.63 53.15
C GLU A 54 13.41 3.64 54.33
N TRP A 55 12.43 2.72 54.45
CA TRP A 55 12.41 1.68 55.50
C TRP A 55 13.61 0.72 55.43
N LEU A 56 14.03 0.37 54.20
CA LEU A 56 15.20 -0.46 53.91
C LEU A 56 16.52 0.35 53.93
N GLY A 57 16.47 1.68 54.14
CA GLY A 57 17.63 2.56 54.22
C GLY A 57 18.39 2.73 52.88
N CYS A 58 17.74 2.50 51.75
CA CYS A 58 18.34 2.39 50.42
C CYS A 58 18.12 3.62 49.51
N SER A 59 17.76 4.78 50.06
CA SER A 59 17.22 5.95 49.34
C SER A 59 18.12 6.58 48.25
N ARG A 60 19.30 6.03 47.91
CA ARG A 60 20.17 6.57 46.82
C ARG A 60 21.26 5.64 46.25
N LYS A 61 21.24 4.32 46.46
CA LYS A 61 22.32 3.42 45.96
C LYS A 61 21.81 2.05 45.47
N LEU A 62 21.69 1.88 44.14
CA LEU A 62 21.38 0.61 43.47
C LEU A 62 22.33 -0.55 43.85
N LYS A 63 23.60 -0.26 44.15
CA LYS A 63 24.63 -1.27 44.50
C LYS A 63 24.37 -2.02 45.82
N LEU A 64 23.73 -1.37 46.81
CA LEU A 64 23.45 -2.01 48.12
C LEU A 64 22.32 -3.05 48.00
N TYR A 65 21.35 -2.80 47.13
CA TYR A 65 20.23 -3.70 46.88
C TYR A 65 20.71 -5.04 46.31
N GLU A 66 21.61 -4.99 45.32
CA GLU A 66 22.20 -6.19 44.68
C GLU A 66 23.10 -7.00 45.63
N GLU A 67 23.80 -6.32 46.56
CA GLU A 67 24.61 -6.98 47.59
C GLU A 67 23.74 -7.73 48.62
N CYS A 68 22.62 -7.15 49.04
CA CYS A 68 21.68 -7.77 49.96
C CYS A 68 20.94 -8.97 49.34
N GLU A 69 20.58 -8.88 48.05
CA GLU A 69 19.98 -9.99 47.30
C GLU A 69 20.94 -11.17 47.15
N LYS A 70 22.23 -10.91 46.90
CA LYS A 70 23.29 -11.93 46.89
C LYS A 70 23.51 -12.59 48.27
N ARG A 71 23.29 -11.85 49.37
CA ARG A 71 23.37 -12.39 50.74
C ARG A 71 22.15 -13.23 51.12
N PHE A 72 20.94 -12.80 50.74
CA PHE A 72 19.72 -13.57 50.97
C PHE A 72 19.74 -14.91 50.24
N ASN A 73 20.19 -14.93 48.98
CA ASN A 73 20.34 -16.17 48.21
C ASN A 73 21.40 -17.13 48.78
N LYS A 74 22.21 -16.70 49.75
CA LYS A 74 23.19 -17.52 50.48
C LYS A 74 22.74 -17.94 51.88
N MET A 75 21.58 -17.47 52.37
CA MET A 75 21.05 -17.83 53.69
C MET A 75 20.27 -19.15 53.64
N ASN A 76 20.69 -20.11 54.47
CA ASN A 76 19.99 -21.40 54.61
C ASN A 76 18.74 -21.27 55.49
N GLU A 77 17.66 -21.96 55.10
CA GLU A 77 16.30 -21.92 55.70
C GLU A 77 16.25 -22.08 57.23
N LYS A 78 17.28 -22.67 57.85
CA LYS A 78 17.36 -22.88 59.31
C LYS A 78 17.60 -21.61 60.15
N SER A 79 17.89 -20.47 59.54
CA SER A 79 18.25 -19.23 60.26
C SER A 79 17.09 -18.27 60.55
N LEU A 80 15.89 -18.52 60.02
CA LEU A 80 14.72 -17.64 60.16
C LEU A 80 13.83 -18.06 61.33
N ASN A 81 14.30 -17.84 62.56
CA ASN A 81 13.47 -17.90 63.77
C ASN A 81 13.35 -16.51 64.41
N ILE A 82 12.96 -15.50 63.61
CA ILE A 82 12.57 -14.20 64.15
C ILE A 82 11.12 -14.31 64.60
N THR A 83 10.92 -14.57 65.88
CA THR A 83 9.59 -14.60 66.50
C THR A 83 9.04 -13.18 66.52
N LEU A 84 7.92 -12.94 65.84
CA LEU A 84 7.16 -11.69 65.80
C LEU A 84 6.57 -11.38 67.19
N LYS A 85 7.39 -10.86 68.10
CA LYS A 85 6.97 -10.38 69.43
C LYS A 85 7.23 -8.88 69.67
N HIS A 86 7.60 -8.14 68.63
CA HIS A 86 7.85 -6.69 68.74
C HIS A 86 6.66 -5.90 68.19
N GLU A 87 6.09 -5.04 69.04
CA GLU A 87 4.95 -4.16 68.72
C GLU A 87 5.28 -3.06 67.70
N ASN A 88 6.56 -2.84 67.38
CA ASN A 88 6.99 -1.82 66.41
C ASN A 88 8.12 -2.28 65.49
N ILE A 89 7.78 -2.51 64.22
CA ILE A 89 8.63 -3.03 63.14
C ILE A 89 9.76 -2.04 62.76
N TRP A 90 9.57 -0.74 63.03
CA TRP A 90 10.55 0.31 62.78
C TRP A 90 11.70 0.37 63.80
N SER A 91 11.67 -0.49 64.82
CA SER A 91 12.75 -0.63 65.80
C SER A 91 13.79 -1.68 65.40
N LEU A 92 13.51 -2.50 64.37
CA LEU A 92 14.37 -3.60 63.96
C LEU A 92 15.65 -3.12 63.29
N HIS A 93 16.76 -3.85 63.46
CA HIS A 93 18.01 -3.59 62.75
C HIS A 93 17.85 -3.83 61.24
N LEU A 94 18.58 -3.07 60.41
CA LEU A 94 18.42 -3.03 58.95
C LEU A 94 18.44 -4.44 58.33
N THR A 95 19.39 -5.28 58.75
CA THR A 95 19.54 -6.67 58.28
C THR A 95 18.29 -7.52 58.51
N ASN A 96 17.67 -7.39 59.69
CA ASN A 96 16.48 -8.17 60.06
C ASN A 96 15.24 -7.70 59.30
N ARG A 97 15.18 -6.41 58.91
CA ARG A 97 14.10 -5.88 58.05
C ARG A 97 14.17 -6.46 56.64
N PHE A 98 15.37 -6.59 56.08
CA PHE A 98 15.57 -7.23 54.79
C PHE A 98 15.14 -8.70 54.81
N GLU A 99 15.53 -9.46 55.83
CA GLU A 99 15.13 -10.87 55.97
C GLU A 99 13.61 -11.05 56.06
N LEU A 100 12.93 -10.21 56.85
CA LEU A 100 11.47 -10.23 56.96
C LEU A 100 10.78 -9.89 55.63
N PHE A 101 11.27 -8.87 54.92
CA PHE A 101 10.74 -8.47 53.61
C PHE A 101 10.81 -9.60 52.58
N TYR A 102 11.96 -10.28 52.50
CA TYR A 102 12.12 -11.39 51.56
C TYR A 102 11.28 -12.62 51.93
N LEU A 103 11.07 -12.89 53.23
CA LEU A 103 10.17 -13.94 53.70
C LEU A 103 8.72 -13.66 53.30
N TRP A 104 8.23 -12.44 53.53
CA TRP A 104 6.88 -12.04 53.11
C TRP A 104 6.70 -12.05 51.61
N ARG A 105 7.70 -11.62 50.84
CA ARG A 105 7.71 -11.73 49.38
C ARG A 105 7.59 -13.18 48.93
N LYS A 106 8.32 -14.11 49.55
CA LYS A 106 8.26 -15.55 49.23
C LYS A 106 6.85 -16.10 49.50
N ASN A 107 6.27 -15.79 50.67
CA ASN A 107 4.93 -16.27 51.04
C ASN A 107 3.83 -15.71 50.12
N CYS A 108 3.89 -14.42 49.77
CA CYS A 108 2.95 -13.82 48.82
C CYS A 108 3.05 -14.47 47.43
N MET A 109 4.27 -14.76 46.98
CA MET A 109 4.51 -15.46 45.71
C MET A 109 3.98 -16.89 45.70
N GLU A 110 3.98 -17.61 46.83
CA GLU A 110 3.39 -18.95 46.91
C GLU A 110 1.86 -18.92 46.88
N ILE A 111 1.25 -17.96 47.57
CA ILE A 111 -0.22 -17.75 47.53
C ILE A 111 -0.66 -17.38 46.10
N LEU A 112 0.05 -16.46 45.45
CA LEU A 112 -0.19 -16.08 44.05
C LEU A 112 -0.07 -17.26 43.09
N LYS A 113 0.98 -18.08 43.24
CA LYS A 113 1.14 -19.28 42.40
C LYS A 113 -0.04 -20.23 42.55
N LYS A 114 -0.57 -20.37 43.77
CA LYS A 114 -1.72 -21.23 44.04
C LYS A 114 -3.01 -20.67 43.40
N ASN A 115 -3.27 -19.37 43.57
CA ASN A 115 -4.41 -18.70 42.97
C ASN A 115 -4.36 -18.71 41.44
N ILE A 116 -3.18 -18.51 40.83
CA ILE A 116 -2.99 -18.61 39.37
C ILE A 116 -3.29 -20.01 38.86
N VAL A 117 -2.96 -21.05 39.62
CA VAL A 117 -3.27 -22.44 39.24
C VAL A 117 -4.79 -22.69 39.29
N GLU A 118 -5.47 -22.18 40.31
CA GLU A 118 -6.93 -22.29 40.48
C GLU A 118 -7.68 -21.47 39.41
N GLU A 119 -7.27 -20.23 39.16
CA GLU A 119 -7.82 -19.37 38.09
C GLU A 119 -7.56 -19.93 36.68
N LYS A 120 -6.42 -20.60 36.47
CA LYS A 120 -6.12 -21.27 35.20
C LYS A 120 -7.00 -22.51 34.98
N GLU A 121 -7.35 -23.22 36.05
CA GLU A 121 -8.33 -24.31 36.03
C GLU A 121 -9.74 -23.78 35.73
N GLU A 122 -10.12 -22.66 36.35
CA GLU A 122 -11.42 -22.02 36.16
C GLU A 122 -11.56 -21.39 34.77
N TYR A 123 -10.52 -20.71 34.27
CA TYR A 123 -10.43 -20.26 32.88
C TYR A 123 -10.52 -21.41 31.88
N LYS A 124 -9.88 -22.56 32.15
CA LYS A 124 -10.03 -23.75 31.30
C LYS A 124 -11.46 -24.27 31.28
N LYS A 125 -12.15 -24.27 32.43
CA LYS A 125 -13.57 -24.65 32.55
C LYS A 125 -14.49 -23.65 31.85
N LEU A 126 -14.26 -22.35 32.02
CA LEU A 126 -14.98 -21.27 31.36
C LEU A 126 -14.77 -21.29 29.85
N LYS A 127 -13.53 -21.48 29.39
CA LYS A 127 -13.19 -21.66 27.98
C LYS A 127 -13.85 -22.90 27.39
N GLN A 128 -13.89 -24.02 28.11
CA GLN A 128 -14.68 -25.19 27.69
C GLN A 128 -16.18 -24.91 27.64
N SER A 129 -16.72 -24.06 28.53
CA SER A 129 -18.14 -23.68 28.54
C SER A 129 -18.53 -22.65 27.47
N TYR A 130 -17.62 -21.73 27.11
CA TYR A 130 -17.82 -20.69 26.10
C TYR A 130 -17.47 -21.16 24.68
N CYS A 131 -16.49 -22.05 24.50
CA CYS A 131 -16.25 -22.72 23.21
C CYS A 131 -17.40 -23.65 22.79
N GLY A 132 -18.33 -23.96 23.69
CA GLY A 132 -19.60 -24.63 23.36
C GLY A 132 -20.71 -23.68 22.89
N LYS A 133 -20.55 -22.35 22.98
CA LYS A 133 -21.59 -21.35 22.65
C LYS A 133 -21.01 -20.08 22.01
N GLY A 134 -20.13 -20.24 21.04
CA GLY A 134 -19.74 -19.18 20.11
C GLY A 134 -20.23 -19.54 18.71
N PHE A 135 -21.39 -19.03 18.30
CA PHE A 135 -22.06 -19.38 17.04
C PHE A 135 -21.14 -19.27 15.81
N ASP A 136 -20.09 -18.43 15.85
CA ASP A 136 -19.12 -18.22 14.77
C ASP A 136 -17.93 -19.22 14.77
N SER A 137 -17.28 -19.45 15.92
CA SER A 137 -16.23 -20.47 16.04
C SER A 137 -16.77 -21.90 15.89
N SER A 138 -18.02 -22.14 16.28
CA SER A 138 -18.71 -23.43 16.08
C SER A 138 -18.85 -23.74 14.58
N LEU A 139 -19.32 -22.78 13.78
CA LEU A 139 -19.42 -22.92 12.33
C LEU A 139 -18.05 -23.15 11.69
N LYS A 140 -17.02 -22.39 12.09
CA LYS A 140 -15.64 -22.60 11.56
C LYS A 140 -15.06 -23.95 11.94
N ILE A 141 -15.27 -24.41 13.18
CA ILE A 141 -14.84 -25.74 13.62
C ILE A 141 -15.62 -26.83 12.86
N GLU A 142 -16.92 -26.64 12.63
CA GLU A 142 -17.74 -27.55 11.82
C GLU A 142 -17.25 -27.61 10.38
N VAL A 143 -16.97 -26.45 9.76
CA VAL A 143 -16.38 -26.36 8.43
C VAL A 143 -15.02 -27.06 8.39
N LEU A 144 -14.14 -26.81 9.36
CA LEU A 144 -12.83 -27.47 9.42
C LEU A 144 -12.92 -28.98 9.67
N LYS A 145 -13.90 -29.44 10.47
CA LYS A 145 -14.17 -30.86 10.68
C LYS A 145 -14.79 -31.51 9.45
N SER A 146 -15.53 -30.76 8.64
CA SER A 146 -16.09 -31.22 7.36
C SER A 146 -15.05 -31.22 6.24
N ALA A 147 -13.99 -30.41 6.35
CA ALA A 147 -12.93 -30.32 5.37
C ALA A 147 -12.00 -31.55 5.44
N HIS A 148 -11.72 -32.15 4.29
CA HIS A 148 -10.77 -33.26 4.20
C HIS A 148 -9.31 -32.81 4.32
N ILE A 149 -9.00 -31.60 3.85
CA ILE A 149 -7.67 -31.00 3.85
C ILE A 149 -7.79 -29.55 4.30
N VAL A 150 -6.92 -29.14 5.21
CA VAL A 150 -6.83 -27.75 5.69
C VAL A 150 -5.44 -27.21 5.34
N GLY A 151 -5.37 -26.30 4.37
CA GLY A 151 -4.14 -25.62 4.00
C GLY A 151 -3.89 -24.41 4.89
N VAL A 152 -2.71 -24.32 5.50
CA VAL A 152 -2.32 -23.19 6.35
C VAL A 152 -0.82 -22.95 6.27
N THR A 153 -0.38 -21.69 6.30
CA THR A 153 1.04 -21.36 6.44
C THR A 153 1.55 -21.74 7.83
N THR A 154 2.86 -21.94 8.00
CA THR A 154 3.43 -22.31 9.30
C THR A 154 3.20 -21.23 10.38
N THR A 155 3.23 -19.96 10.00
CA THR A 155 2.85 -18.82 10.86
C THR A 155 1.35 -18.81 11.15
N GLY A 156 0.51 -19.15 10.17
CA GLY A 156 -0.93 -19.32 10.35
C GLY A 156 -1.26 -20.46 11.31
N ALA A 157 -0.55 -21.58 11.24
CA ALA A 157 -0.72 -22.71 12.16
C ALA A 157 -0.42 -22.32 13.60
N ALA A 158 0.61 -21.48 13.81
CA ALA A 158 0.91 -20.91 15.12
C ALA A 158 -0.16 -19.92 15.59
N LYS A 159 -0.65 -19.03 14.70
CA LYS A 159 -1.68 -18.03 15.00
C LYS A 159 -3.03 -18.67 15.34
N PHE A 160 -3.46 -19.67 14.57
CA PHE A 160 -4.76 -20.34 14.69
C PHE A 160 -4.67 -21.69 15.40
N ARG A 161 -3.65 -21.88 16.24
CA ARG A 161 -3.38 -23.13 16.96
C ARG A 161 -4.60 -23.65 17.72
N GLU A 162 -5.40 -22.76 18.30
CA GLU A 162 -6.61 -23.12 19.03
C GLU A 162 -7.69 -23.72 18.12
N LEU A 163 -7.92 -23.13 16.96
CA LEU A 163 -8.90 -23.60 16.00
C LEU A 163 -8.51 -24.99 15.46
N LEU A 164 -7.23 -25.16 15.11
CA LEU A 164 -6.69 -26.46 14.70
C LEU A 164 -6.74 -27.49 15.85
N TYR A 165 -6.51 -27.07 17.10
CA TYR A 165 -6.65 -27.95 18.26
C TYR A 165 -8.07 -28.52 18.39
N TYR A 166 -9.11 -27.70 18.16
CA TYR A 166 -10.50 -28.15 18.21
C TYR A 166 -10.95 -28.90 16.94
N ALA A 167 -10.35 -28.61 15.78
CA ALA A 167 -10.56 -29.38 14.56
C ALA A 167 -9.98 -30.81 14.68
N GLN A 168 -8.99 -31.01 15.55
CA GLN A 168 -8.34 -32.30 15.83
C GLN A 168 -7.84 -33.02 14.55
N PRO A 169 -6.99 -32.38 13.73
CA PRO A 169 -6.37 -33.07 12.60
C PRO A 169 -5.57 -34.28 13.11
N SER A 170 -5.58 -35.36 12.34
CA SER A 170 -4.85 -36.59 12.64
C SER A 170 -3.53 -36.72 11.86
N ILE A 171 -3.40 -35.98 10.75
CA ILE A 171 -2.24 -35.99 9.86
C ILE A 171 -1.76 -34.54 9.70
N LEU A 172 -0.47 -34.31 9.87
CA LEU A 172 0.19 -33.04 9.56
C LEU A 172 1.20 -33.28 8.44
N VAL A 173 1.02 -32.57 7.34
CA VAL A 173 1.96 -32.52 6.22
C VAL A 173 2.60 -31.14 6.20
N VAL A 174 3.93 -31.09 6.21
CA VAL A 174 4.70 -29.85 6.06
C VAL A 174 5.47 -29.91 4.75
N GLU A 175 5.06 -29.08 3.80
CA GLU A 175 5.76 -28.85 2.54
C GLU A 175 6.90 -27.83 2.74
N GLU A 176 7.96 -27.92 1.95
CA GLU A 176 9.20 -27.12 2.07
C GLU A 176 9.77 -27.15 3.51
N ALA A 177 9.65 -28.30 4.19
CA ALA A 177 10.02 -28.47 5.59
C ALA A 177 11.50 -28.16 5.89
N ALA A 178 12.35 -28.21 4.85
CA ALA A 178 13.75 -27.84 4.94
C ALA A 178 13.97 -26.33 5.16
N GLU A 179 13.03 -25.48 4.70
CA GLU A 179 13.05 -24.01 4.81
C GLU A 179 12.31 -23.50 6.06
N VAL A 180 11.60 -24.39 6.77
CA VAL A 180 10.80 -24.03 7.95
C VAL A 180 11.65 -24.07 9.22
N LEU A 181 11.61 -22.98 9.99
CA LEU A 181 12.19 -22.93 11.34
C LEU A 181 11.60 -24.04 12.22
N GLU A 182 12.46 -24.78 12.92
CA GLU A 182 12.04 -25.87 13.80
C GLU A 182 10.98 -25.42 14.83
N SER A 183 11.10 -24.20 15.34
CA SER A 183 10.13 -23.60 16.28
C SER A 183 8.71 -23.50 15.71
N HIS A 184 8.56 -23.18 14.42
CA HIS A 184 7.26 -23.10 13.77
C HIS A 184 6.65 -24.49 13.57
N THR A 185 7.47 -25.47 13.21
CA THR A 185 7.03 -26.88 13.10
C THR A 185 6.56 -27.42 14.45
N ILE A 186 7.28 -27.13 15.53
CA ILE A 186 6.88 -27.50 16.90
C ILE A 186 5.55 -26.83 17.28
N ALA A 187 5.35 -25.56 16.92
CA ALA A 187 4.11 -24.85 17.21
C ALA A 187 2.89 -25.44 16.46
N ALA A 188 3.10 -26.06 15.29
CA ALA A 188 2.07 -26.74 14.52
C ALA A 188 1.77 -28.17 15.01
N LEU A 189 2.67 -28.79 15.78
CA LEU A 189 2.44 -30.12 16.35
C LEU A 189 1.38 -30.04 17.47
N LEU A 190 0.22 -30.66 17.19
CA LEU A 190 -0.91 -30.75 18.12
C LEU A 190 -0.99 -32.16 18.72
N PRO A 191 -1.54 -32.32 19.93
CA PRO A 191 -1.72 -33.64 20.55
C PRO A 191 -2.59 -34.62 19.74
N SER A 192 -3.41 -34.12 18.81
CA SER A 192 -4.25 -34.95 17.94
C SER A 192 -3.50 -35.59 16.78
N ILE A 193 -2.31 -35.08 16.41
CA ILE A 193 -1.53 -35.55 15.28
C ILE A 193 -1.00 -36.97 15.58
N LYS A 194 -1.37 -37.92 14.71
CA LYS A 194 -0.92 -39.31 14.74
C LYS A 194 0.12 -39.61 13.66
N HIS A 195 0.06 -38.89 12.54
CA HIS A 195 1.01 -39.03 11.44
C HIS A 195 1.60 -37.66 11.09
N PHE A 196 2.92 -37.57 11.09
CA PHE A 196 3.66 -36.36 10.81
C PHE A 196 4.59 -36.57 9.62
N ILE A 197 4.33 -35.86 8.53
CA ILE A 197 4.99 -36.01 7.24
C ILE A 197 5.73 -34.70 6.93
N LEU A 198 7.04 -34.79 6.76
CA LEU A 198 7.88 -33.67 6.38
C LEU A 198 8.39 -33.90 4.95
N ILE A 199 8.08 -32.98 4.06
CA ILE A 199 8.53 -32.98 2.67
C ILE A 199 9.40 -31.75 2.47
N GLY A 200 10.65 -31.95 2.07
CA GLY A 200 11.58 -30.85 1.86
C GLY A 200 12.91 -31.32 1.31
N ASP A 201 13.78 -30.36 1.02
CA ASP A 201 15.10 -30.61 0.48
C ASP A 201 16.17 -29.80 1.23
N HIS A 202 16.93 -30.49 2.08
CA HIS A 202 17.98 -29.89 2.91
C HIS A 202 19.18 -29.37 2.09
N LYS A 203 19.25 -29.67 0.78
CA LYS A 203 20.23 -29.13 -0.17
C LYS A 203 19.76 -27.84 -0.85
N GLN A 204 18.52 -27.41 -0.63
CA GLN A 204 17.97 -26.10 -1.07
C GLN A 204 17.95 -25.09 0.10
N LEU A 205 17.19 -23.99 0.05
CA LEU A 205 17.30 -22.95 1.08
C LEU A 205 16.98 -23.47 2.48
N ARG A 206 17.68 -22.87 3.44
CA ARG A 206 17.46 -23.04 4.87
C ARG A 206 16.60 -21.90 5.41
N PRO A 207 15.97 -22.07 6.59
CA PRO A 207 15.32 -20.99 7.29
C PRO A 207 16.29 -19.82 7.53
N LEU A 208 15.74 -18.60 7.51
CA LEU A 208 16.49 -17.35 7.74
C LEU A 208 16.09 -16.73 9.09
N PRO A 209 16.80 -17.01 10.19
CA PRO A 209 16.61 -16.29 11.45
C PRO A 209 16.95 -14.80 11.29
N SER A 210 16.17 -13.92 11.90
CA SER A 210 16.42 -12.47 11.86
C SER A 210 17.70 -12.06 12.60
N ASP A 211 18.14 -12.87 13.56
CA ASP A 211 19.34 -12.66 14.35
C ASP A 211 20.50 -13.52 13.80
N HIS A 212 21.58 -12.84 13.39
CA HIS A 212 22.75 -13.48 12.80
C HIS A 212 23.51 -14.36 13.80
N GLU A 213 23.55 -13.99 15.08
CA GLU A 213 24.20 -14.79 16.12
C GLU A 213 23.42 -16.10 16.35
N LEU A 214 22.08 -16.00 16.43
CA LEU A 214 21.22 -17.19 16.54
C LEU A 214 21.33 -18.10 15.30
N SER A 215 21.50 -17.51 14.11
CA SER A 215 21.69 -18.26 12.87
C SER A 215 23.03 -19.01 12.83
N GLU A 216 24.15 -18.31 13.02
CA GLU A 216 25.49 -18.87 12.77
C GLU A 216 26.11 -19.56 13.99
N VAL A 217 25.90 -19.02 15.19
CA VAL A 217 26.53 -19.56 16.41
C VAL A 217 25.67 -20.67 17.01
N TYR A 218 24.36 -20.43 17.06
CA TYR A 218 23.41 -21.36 17.68
C TYR A 218 22.70 -22.29 16.68
N ASN A 219 23.02 -22.18 15.39
CA ASN A 219 22.50 -23.03 14.32
C ASN A 219 20.96 -23.06 14.21
N LEU A 220 20.28 -21.96 14.53
CA LEU A 220 18.82 -21.88 14.44
C LEU A 220 18.30 -21.97 12.99
N LYS A 221 19.20 -21.81 12.01
CA LYS A 221 18.95 -22.06 10.58
C LYS A 221 18.92 -23.55 10.20
N ILE A 222 19.12 -24.48 11.13
CA ILE A 222 18.92 -25.91 10.85
C ILE A 222 17.44 -26.22 11.09
N SER A 223 16.74 -26.65 10.03
CA SER A 223 15.34 -27.04 10.14
C SER A 223 15.20 -28.39 10.86
N MET A 224 13.99 -28.67 11.38
CA MET A 224 13.69 -29.99 11.95
C MET A 224 13.91 -31.10 10.90
N PHE A 225 13.57 -30.83 9.64
CA PHE A 225 13.78 -31.77 8.54
C PHE A 225 15.26 -32.11 8.36
N GLU A 226 16.12 -31.09 8.23
CA GLU A 226 17.56 -31.28 8.09
C GLU A 226 18.14 -32.01 9.32
N ARG A 227 17.74 -31.62 10.52
CA ARG A 227 18.20 -32.26 11.76
C ARG A 227 17.81 -33.74 11.84
N LEU A 228 16.59 -34.10 11.43
CA LEU A 228 16.15 -35.50 11.41
C LEU A 228 16.90 -36.30 10.34
N PHE A 229 17.12 -35.71 9.16
CA PHE A 229 17.89 -36.32 8.08
C PHE A 229 19.34 -36.59 8.51
N THR A 230 20.04 -35.61 9.10
CA THR A 230 21.42 -35.76 9.59
C THR A 230 21.53 -36.79 10.72
N ASN A 231 20.47 -36.99 11.50
CA ASN A 231 20.41 -38.01 12.55
C ASN A 231 20.00 -39.40 12.02
N ASN A 232 20.01 -39.61 10.70
CA ASN A 232 19.69 -40.88 10.05
C ASN A 232 18.30 -41.43 10.39
N VAL A 233 17.32 -40.54 10.58
CA VAL A 233 15.92 -40.96 10.68
C VAL A 233 15.50 -41.59 9.35
N PRO A 234 14.79 -42.72 9.34
CA PRO A 234 14.32 -43.36 8.11
C PRO A 234 13.58 -42.35 7.22
N ASN A 235 14.08 -42.19 6.01
CA ASN A 235 13.57 -41.24 5.03
C ASN A 235 13.52 -41.90 3.65
N THR A 236 12.74 -41.30 2.74
CA THR A 236 12.65 -41.71 1.35
C THR A 236 13.04 -40.53 0.48
N THR A 237 14.02 -40.71 -0.39
CA THR A 237 14.49 -39.67 -1.31
C THR A 237 13.91 -39.96 -2.71
N LEU A 238 13.21 -38.98 -3.27
CA LEU A 238 12.77 -39.03 -4.66
C LEU A 238 13.94 -38.63 -5.56
N VAL A 239 14.42 -39.57 -6.38
CA VAL A 239 15.63 -39.39 -7.20
C VAL A 239 15.33 -39.03 -8.66
N SER A 240 14.10 -39.22 -9.13
CA SER A 240 13.69 -38.90 -10.50
C SER A 240 13.21 -37.47 -10.61
N GLN A 241 13.81 -36.67 -11.49
CA GLN A 241 13.43 -35.29 -11.77
C GLN A 241 12.67 -35.18 -13.09
N HIS A 242 11.60 -34.38 -13.09
CA HIS A 242 10.68 -34.18 -14.22
C HIS A 242 10.65 -32.72 -14.73
N ARG A 243 11.52 -31.85 -14.21
CA ARG A 243 11.49 -30.41 -14.50
C ARG A 243 12.44 -30.01 -15.61
N MET A 244 13.71 -30.36 -15.43
CA MET A 244 14.84 -29.74 -16.11
C MET A 244 15.32 -30.64 -17.25
N LYS A 245 15.80 -30.05 -18.35
CA LYS A 245 16.57 -30.79 -19.33
C LYS A 245 17.78 -31.50 -18.68
N PRO A 246 18.19 -32.68 -19.19
CA PRO A 246 19.32 -33.43 -18.63
C PRO A 246 20.63 -32.62 -18.50
N CYS A 247 20.93 -31.73 -19.46
CA CYS A 247 22.12 -30.87 -19.42
C CYS A 247 22.08 -29.82 -18.29
N ILE A 248 20.90 -29.39 -17.86
CA ILE A 248 20.72 -28.52 -16.68
C ILE A 248 20.87 -29.36 -15.42
N ALA A 249 20.21 -30.53 -15.38
CA ALA A 249 20.24 -31.42 -14.23
C ALA A 249 21.65 -31.95 -13.91
N ASP A 250 22.50 -32.20 -14.92
CA ASP A 250 23.88 -32.66 -14.75
C ASP A 250 24.76 -31.68 -13.93
N LEU A 251 24.43 -30.38 -13.93
CA LEU A 251 25.11 -29.39 -13.10
C LEU A 251 24.89 -29.62 -11.61
N LEU A 252 23.76 -30.24 -11.26
CA LEU A 252 23.38 -30.57 -9.88
C LEU A 252 23.89 -31.95 -9.45
N VAL A 253 24.34 -32.79 -10.40
CA VAL A 253 24.84 -34.14 -10.13
C VAL A 253 26.32 -34.09 -9.74
N ASN A 254 26.61 -34.04 -8.44
CA ASN A 254 27.97 -34.03 -7.89
C ASN A 254 27.95 -34.34 -6.38
N ASP A 255 29.14 -34.61 -5.82
CA ASP A 255 29.35 -34.96 -4.40
C ASP A 255 28.96 -33.85 -3.41
N HIS A 256 28.76 -32.61 -3.88
CA HIS A 256 28.39 -31.47 -3.03
C HIS A 256 26.88 -31.22 -2.98
N LEU A 257 26.11 -31.66 -3.99
CA LEU A 257 24.67 -31.48 -4.11
C LEU A 257 23.93 -32.83 -4.09
N TYR A 258 23.71 -33.44 -5.26
CA TYR A 258 23.00 -34.71 -5.39
C TYR A 258 23.84 -35.75 -6.13
N GLU A 259 24.04 -36.92 -5.53
CA GLU A 259 24.77 -38.02 -6.17
C GLU A 259 23.89 -38.89 -7.07
N MET A 260 22.59 -38.98 -6.76
CA MET A 260 21.68 -39.96 -7.37
C MET A 260 20.56 -39.36 -8.24
N LEU A 261 20.60 -38.06 -8.55
CA LEU A 261 19.56 -37.39 -9.33
C LEU A 261 19.52 -37.94 -10.77
N LYS A 262 18.35 -38.39 -11.21
CA LYS A 262 18.12 -38.99 -12.54
C LYS A 262 17.03 -38.24 -13.28
N SER A 263 17.23 -38.05 -14.58
CA SER A 263 16.23 -37.41 -15.44
C SER A 263 15.20 -38.40 -15.95
N ASP A 264 13.92 -38.07 -15.79
CA ASP A 264 12.80 -38.84 -16.32
C ASP A 264 12.72 -38.73 -17.86
N GLU A 265 12.10 -39.71 -18.54
CA GLU A 265 11.94 -39.71 -20.00
C GLU A 265 11.17 -38.48 -20.53
N SER A 266 10.29 -37.90 -19.73
CA SER A 266 9.52 -36.71 -20.10
C SER A 266 10.39 -35.50 -20.48
N VAL A 267 11.53 -35.29 -19.80
CA VAL A 267 12.36 -34.10 -20.00
C VAL A 267 13.26 -34.17 -21.24
N TYR A 268 13.48 -35.37 -21.79
CA TYR A 268 14.19 -35.56 -23.06
C TYR A 268 13.38 -35.09 -24.27
N LYS A 269 12.06 -34.86 -24.09
CA LYS A 269 11.16 -34.36 -25.15
C LYS A 269 11.24 -32.84 -25.34
N TYR A 270 11.91 -32.12 -24.44
CA TYR A 270 12.04 -30.66 -24.58
C TYR A 270 12.87 -30.29 -25.81
N LYS A 271 12.35 -29.36 -26.62
CA LYS A 271 13.04 -28.84 -27.81
C LYS A 271 14.25 -27.99 -27.42
N GLU A 272 15.25 -27.91 -28.30
CA GLU A 272 16.34 -26.93 -28.16
C GLU A 272 15.83 -25.50 -28.18
N ILE A 273 16.57 -24.59 -27.52
CA ILE A 273 16.22 -23.18 -27.47
C ILE A 273 16.55 -22.53 -28.81
N ASN A 274 15.57 -21.89 -29.44
CA ASN A 274 15.76 -21.18 -30.69
C ASN A 274 16.72 -20.01 -30.49
N GLY A 275 17.62 -19.81 -31.44
CA GLY A 275 18.53 -18.66 -31.42
C GLY A 275 19.85 -18.88 -30.69
N VAL A 276 20.09 -20.06 -30.10
CA VAL A 276 21.33 -20.35 -29.36
C VAL A 276 21.82 -21.74 -29.69
N LYS A 277 23.14 -21.95 -29.60
CA LYS A 277 23.76 -23.26 -29.86
C LYS A 277 23.44 -24.30 -28.79
N SER A 278 23.41 -23.88 -27.54
CA SER A 278 23.21 -24.74 -26.38
C SER A 278 22.08 -24.18 -25.52
N SER A 279 21.28 -25.10 -24.98
CA SER A 279 20.26 -24.78 -23.97
C SER A 279 20.86 -24.27 -22.65
N VAL A 280 22.14 -24.55 -22.39
CA VAL A 280 22.86 -24.08 -21.20
C VAL A 280 24.11 -23.31 -21.62
N PHE A 281 24.28 -22.10 -21.09
CA PHE A 281 25.51 -21.35 -21.30
C PHE A 281 25.88 -20.47 -20.09
N PHE A 282 27.15 -20.52 -19.71
CA PHE A 282 27.76 -19.73 -18.65
C PHE A 282 28.68 -18.69 -19.29
N PHE A 283 28.27 -17.43 -19.21
CA PHE A 283 29.02 -16.31 -19.71
C PHE A 283 30.00 -15.82 -18.64
N ASP A 284 31.27 -16.19 -18.81
CA ASP A 284 32.36 -15.87 -17.90
C ASP A 284 32.99 -14.51 -18.26
N HIS A 285 32.88 -13.52 -17.38
CA HIS A 285 33.45 -12.19 -17.59
C HIS A 285 34.20 -11.67 -16.36
N ALA A 286 35.09 -10.70 -16.60
CA ALA A 286 35.91 -10.06 -15.57
C ALA A 286 35.49 -8.60 -15.25
N GLU A 287 34.32 -8.17 -15.71
CA GLU A 287 33.76 -6.83 -15.43
C GLU A 287 33.37 -6.64 -13.96
N ARG A 288 33.82 -5.52 -13.36
CA ARG A 288 33.73 -5.28 -11.91
C ARG A 288 32.31 -4.91 -11.45
N GLU A 289 32.00 -5.28 -10.21
CA GLU A 289 30.80 -4.80 -9.52
C GLU A 289 30.87 -3.29 -9.24
N SER A 290 29.71 -2.63 -9.13
CA SER A 290 29.61 -1.19 -8.87
C SER A 290 29.92 -0.86 -7.41
N GLU A 291 30.84 0.08 -7.16
CA GLU A 291 31.18 0.56 -5.82
C GLU A 291 30.10 1.53 -5.29
N ARG A 292 29.33 1.15 -4.27
CA ARG A 292 28.44 2.04 -3.50
C ARG A 292 28.77 2.01 -2.00
N SER A 293 28.58 3.16 -1.36
CA SER A 293 29.03 3.53 0.00
C SER A 293 28.17 3.04 1.18
N SER A 294 27.24 2.11 0.98
CA SER A 294 26.34 1.60 2.03
C SER A 294 26.20 0.08 1.96
N SER A 295 26.43 -0.57 3.09
CA SER A 295 27.11 -1.86 3.25
C SER A 295 26.24 -3.14 3.19
N THR A 296 25.23 -3.26 2.32
CA THR A 296 24.42 -4.52 2.31
C THR A 296 24.01 -5.12 0.97
N SER A 297 24.17 -4.46 -0.19
CA SER A 297 23.75 -5.06 -1.47
C SER A 297 24.64 -4.65 -2.64
N SER A 298 25.02 -5.63 -3.48
CA SER A 298 25.93 -5.46 -4.63
C SER A 298 25.17 -5.44 -5.96
N SER A 299 25.72 -4.77 -6.97
CA SER A 299 25.18 -4.76 -8.34
C SER A 299 26.29 -4.74 -9.38
N ASN A 300 26.02 -5.31 -10.56
CA ASN A 300 26.91 -5.32 -11.71
C ASN A 300 26.14 -4.82 -12.93
N LYS A 301 26.51 -3.62 -13.40
CA LYS A 301 25.84 -2.96 -14.53
C LYS A 301 26.01 -3.74 -15.84
N PHE A 302 27.19 -4.32 -16.07
CA PHE A 302 27.48 -5.09 -17.27
C PHE A 302 26.59 -6.34 -17.37
N GLU A 303 26.46 -7.09 -16.28
CA GLU A 303 25.55 -8.24 -16.23
C GLU A 303 24.09 -7.82 -16.43
N ALA A 304 23.68 -6.68 -15.87
CA ALA A 304 22.31 -6.20 -15.99
C ALA A 304 21.94 -5.86 -17.45
N GLU A 305 22.85 -5.18 -18.17
CA GLU A 305 22.68 -4.85 -19.59
C GLU A 305 22.57 -6.12 -20.45
N ILE A 306 23.45 -7.11 -20.22
CA ILE A 306 23.42 -8.38 -20.95
C ILE A 306 22.15 -9.18 -20.64
N ALA A 307 21.73 -9.25 -19.38
CA ALA A 307 20.52 -9.99 -19.00
C ALA A 307 19.27 -9.45 -19.72
N VAL A 308 19.12 -8.13 -19.79
CA VAL A 308 18.02 -7.48 -20.51
C VAL A 308 18.14 -7.67 -22.02
N ALA A 309 19.35 -7.59 -22.57
CA ALA A 309 19.62 -7.86 -23.98
C ALA A 309 19.23 -9.29 -24.39
N LEU A 310 19.58 -10.28 -23.56
CA LEU A 310 19.22 -11.68 -23.77
C LEU A 310 17.71 -11.91 -23.66
N ALA A 311 17.04 -11.30 -22.69
CA ALA A 311 15.58 -11.40 -22.58
C ALA A 311 14.88 -10.83 -23.84
N LYS A 312 15.34 -9.67 -24.33
CA LYS A 312 14.88 -9.08 -25.59
C LYS A 312 15.18 -9.99 -26.79
N TYR A 313 16.37 -10.60 -26.82
CA TYR A 313 16.76 -11.53 -27.86
C TYR A 313 15.82 -12.74 -27.92
N PHE A 314 15.53 -13.38 -26.79
CA PHE A 314 14.59 -14.51 -26.74
C PHE A 314 13.16 -14.10 -27.14
N GLN A 315 12.74 -12.89 -26.81
CA GLN A 315 11.47 -12.34 -27.30
C GLN A 315 11.42 -12.31 -28.84
N VAL A 316 12.49 -11.84 -29.49
CA VAL A 316 12.62 -11.83 -30.96
C VAL A 316 12.66 -13.26 -31.53
N GLN A 317 13.17 -14.23 -30.78
CA GLN A 317 13.16 -15.67 -31.14
C GLN A 317 11.81 -16.36 -30.89
N SER A 318 10.72 -15.58 -30.74
CA SER A 318 9.34 -16.06 -30.55
C SER A 318 9.08 -16.74 -29.20
N TYR A 319 9.85 -16.42 -28.17
CA TYR A 319 9.48 -16.74 -26.79
C TYR A 319 8.67 -15.60 -26.19
N SER A 320 7.51 -15.91 -25.61
CA SER A 320 6.71 -14.94 -24.89
C SER A 320 7.42 -14.56 -23.57
N LEU A 321 7.27 -13.30 -23.12
CA LEU A 321 8.03 -12.77 -21.98
C LEU A 321 7.69 -13.47 -20.65
N ASP A 322 6.49 -14.04 -20.53
CA ASP A 322 6.05 -14.87 -19.40
C ASP A 322 6.84 -16.18 -19.27
N ARG A 323 7.42 -16.68 -20.38
CA ARG A 323 8.26 -17.89 -20.41
C ARG A 323 9.73 -17.63 -20.04
N ILE A 324 10.06 -16.38 -19.72
CA ILE A 324 11.41 -15.94 -19.37
C ILE A 324 11.40 -15.35 -17.97
N THR A 325 12.32 -15.80 -17.12
CA THR A 325 12.56 -15.19 -15.80
C THR A 325 14.01 -14.77 -15.70
N ILE A 326 14.26 -13.56 -15.17
CA ILE A 326 15.59 -13.13 -14.76
C ILE A 326 15.70 -13.27 -13.24
N LEU A 327 16.74 -13.95 -12.77
CA LEU A 327 17.10 -14.08 -11.37
C LEU A 327 18.38 -13.32 -11.09
N ALA A 328 18.45 -12.67 -9.94
CA ALA A 328 19.69 -12.08 -9.44
C ALA A 328 19.96 -12.50 -8.00
N THR A 329 21.23 -12.62 -7.65
CA THR A 329 21.65 -13.02 -6.29
C THR A 329 21.52 -11.90 -5.26
N TYR A 330 21.37 -10.63 -5.70
CA TYR A 330 21.28 -9.46 -4.82
C TYR A 330 20.10 -8.54 -5.19
N ALA A 331 19.46 -7.96 -4.17
CA ALA A 331 18.33 -7.04 -4.34
C ALA A 331 18.69 -5.73 -5.08
N ALA A 332 19.91 -5.22 -4.91
CA ALA A 332 20.39 -4.07 -5.69
C ALA A 332 20.49 -4.40 -7.18
N GLN A 333 20.90 -5.62 -7.54
CA GLN A 333 20.91 -6.06 -8.93
C GLN A 333 19.50 -6.23 -9.50
N VAL A 334 18.56 -6.76 -8.72
CA VAL A 334 17.13 -6.80 -9.09
C VAL A 334 16.59 -5.41 -9.42
N SER A 335 16.92 -4.43 -8.58
CA SER A 335 16.49 -3.03 -8.80
C SER A 335 17.12 -2.45 -10.06
N LEU A 336 18.42 -2.68 -10.28
CA LEU A 336 19.13 -2.20 -11.47
C LEU A 336 18.60 -2.82 -12.76
N ILE A 337 18.38 -4.14 -12.78
CA ILE A 337 17.81 -4.84 -13.94
C ILE A 337 16.38 -4.34 -14.21
N ARG A 338 15.57 -4.11 -13.16
CA ARG A 338 14.22 -3.56 -13.30
C ARG A 338 14.22 -2.18 -13.98
N ASP A 339 15.18 -1.32 -13.63
CA ASP A 339 15.34 -0.01 -14.29
C ASP A 339 15.69 -0.15 -15.78
N PHE A 340 16.53 -1.12 -16.15
CA PHE A 340 16.86 -1.40 -17.55
C PHE A 340 15.69 -2.03 -18.33
N LEU A 341 14.93 -2.94 -17.71
CA LEU A 341 13.71 -3.51 -18.30
C LEU A 341 12.67 -2.42 -18.58
N PHE A 342 12.47 -1.50 -17.64
CA PHE A 342 11.56 -0.36 -17.81
C PHE A 342 12.00 0.54 -18.98
N LYS A 343 13.29 0.85 -19.10
CA LYS A 343 13.83 1.62 -20.23
C LYS A 343 13.68 0.89 -21.57
N ALA A 344 13.73 -0.44 -21.57
CA ALA A 344 13.60 -1.26 -22.75
C ALA A 344 12.14 -1.58 -23.13
N ASP A 345 11.17 -1.17 -22.31
CA ASP A 345 9.74 -1.49 -22.45
C ASP A 345 9.46 -3.00 -22.47
N LEU A 346 10.10 -3.74 -21.55
CA LEU A 346 9.99 -5.19 -21.42
C LEU A 346 9.37 -5.60 -20.09
N GLU A 347 8.27 -6.36 -20.15
CA GLU A 347 7.60 -6.92 -18.98
C GLU A 347 8.06 -8.37 -18.72
N VAL A 348 9.23 -8.51 -18.09
CA VAL A 348 9.84 -9.81 -17.74
C VAL A 348 9.86 -9.98 -16.22
N LYS A 349 9.57 -11.19 -15.73
CA LYS A 349 9.64 -11.49 -14.30
C LYS A 349 11.08 -11.37 -13.80
N ILE A 350 11.30 -10.50 -12.81
CA ILE A 350 12.61 -10.26 -12.18
C ILE A 350 12.47 -10.32 -10.65
N THR A 351 13.24 -11.22 -10.03
CA THR A 351 13.27 -11.37 -8.57
C THR A 351 14.62 -11.92 -8.09
N THR A 352 14.81 -12.00 -6.77
CA THR A 352 15.98 -12.65 -6.19
C THR A 352 15.83 -14.17 -6.25
N VAL A 353 16.96 -14.88 -6.25
CA VAL A 353 16.97 -16.37 -6.18
C VAL A 353 16.19 -16.86 -4.96
N ASP A 354 16.38 -16.23 -3.79
CA ASP A 354 15.71 -16.62 -2.55
C ASP A 354 14.18 -16.53 -2.65
N ASN A 355 13.65 -15.51 -3.34
CA ASN A 355 12.21 -15.30 -3.51
C ASN A 355 11.60 -16.14 -4.65
N TYR A 356 12.38 -16.96 -5.36
CA TYR A 356 11.94 -17.78 -6.49
C TYR A 356 11.91 -19.29 -6.17
N GLN A 357 12.05 -19.65 -4.89
CA GLN A 357 11.90 -21.04 -4.47
C GLN A 357 10.49 -21.55 -4.74
N GLY A 358 10.36 -22.84 -5.04
CA GLY A 358 9.11 -23.47 -5.47
C GLY A 358 8.68 -23.13 -6.91
N GLU A 359 9.20 -22.06 -7.50
CA GLU A 359 8.85 -21.64 -8.85
C GLU A 359 9.79 -22.22 -9.94
N GLU A 360 9.31 -22.23 -11.18
CA GLU A 360 10.05 -22.69 -12.37
C GLU A 360 9.67 -21.84 -13.60
N ASN A 361 10.54 -21.78 -14.60
CA ASN A 361 10.20 -21.22 -15.92
C ASN A 361 10.97 -21.93 -17.04
N ASP A 362 10.54 -21.74 -18.28
CA ASP A 362 11.17 -22.40 -19.43
C ASP A 362 12.58 -21.89 -19.67
N ILE A 363 12.78 -20.57 -19.65
CA ILE A 363 14.08 -19.93 -19.78
C ILE A 363 14.39 -19.11 -18.53
N VAL A 364 15.53 -19.39 -17.90
CA VAL A 364 16.00 -18.61 -16.74
C VAL A 364 17.37 -18.00 -17.04
N ILE A 365 17.47 -16.69 -16.83
CA ILE A 365 18.72 -15.93 -16.92
C ILE A 365 19.15 -15.59 -15.49
N VAL A 366 20.36 -15.96 -15.07
CA VAL A 366 20.85 -15.74 -13.71
C VAL A 366 22.04 -14.79 -13.70
N SER A 367 21.93 -13.68 -12.96
CA SER A 367 23.03 -12.73 -12.71
C SER A 367 23.64 -12.97 -11.33
N PHE A 368 24.93 -13.34 -11.31
CA PHE A 368 25.67 -13.69 -10.09
C PHE A 368 26.40 -12.51 -9.44
N VAL A 369 26.60 -11.41 -10.17
CA VAL A 369 27.05 -10.07 -9.74
C VAL A 369 28.51 -9.98 -9.30
N ARG A 370 28.97 -10.91 -8.46
CA ARG A 370 30.17 -10.70 -7.64
C ARG A 370 31.42 -10.72 -8.50
N ASN A 371 32.17 -9.63 -8.43
CA ASN A 371 33.51 -9.53 -8.98
C ASN A 371 34.25 -8.35 -8.33
N ASN A 372 35.08 -8.67 -7.34
CA ASN A 372 35.79 -7.69 -6.51
C ASN A 372 37.24 -8.10 -6.28
N ARG A 373 38.08 -7.10 -5.94
CA ARG A 373 39.52 -7.30 -5.74
C ARG A 373 39.86 -8.26 -4.59
N ASN A 374 38.95 -8.41 -3.63
CA ASN A 374 39.16 -9.23 -2.43
C ASN A 374 38.75 -10.69 -2.65
N GLY A 375 38.17 -11.05 -3.81
CA GLY A 375 37.68 -12.40 -4.10
C GLY A 375 36.53 -12.85 -3.17
N VAL A 376 35.73 -11.91 -2.64
CA VAL A 376 34.63 -12.21 -1.73
C VAL A 376 33.37 -12.56 -2.53
N ILE A 377 32.94 -13.81 -2.46
CA ILE A 377 31.81 -14.33 -3.26
C ILE A 377 30.44 -14.24 -2.55
N GLY A 378 30.42 -13.96 -1.24
CA GLY A 378 29.19 -13.68 -0.48
C GLY A 378 28.13 -14.78 -0.62
N PHE A 379 26.97 -14.43 -1.19
CA PHE A 379 25.84 -15.32 -1.53
C PHE A 379 26.27 -16.68 -2.12
N LEU A 380 27.31 -16.68 -2.96
CA LEU A 380 27.79 -17.86 -3.69
C LEU A 380 28.59 -18.85 -2.84
N LYS A 381 28.86 -18.52 -1.57
CA LYS A 381 29.52 -19.43 -0.63
C LYS A 381 28.57 -20.53 -0.14
N GLU A 382 27.26 -20.28 -0.15
CA GLU A 382 26.26 -21.24 0.30
C GLU A 382 25.79 -22.12 -0.87
N ASN A 383 26.17 -23.40 -0.84
CA ASN A 383 25.78 -24.39 -1.86
C ASN A 383 24.27 -24.46 -2.06
N ASN A 384 23.51 -24.30 -0.98
CA ASN A 384 22.05 -24.30 -0.95
C ASN A 384 21.43 -23.28 -1.93
N ARG A 385 21.98 -22.07 -1.95
CA ARG A 385 21.50 -20.98 -2.82
C ARG A 385 21.89 -21.20 -4.29
N VAL A 386 23.09 -21.76 -4.52
CA VAL A 386 23.54 -22.14 -5.87
C VAL A 386 22.66 -23.25 -6.43
N CYS A 387 22.32 -24.25 -5.61
CA CYS A 387 21.38 -25.31 -5.99
C CYS A 387 20.05 -24.73 -6.47
N VAL A 388 19.49 -23.79 -5.72
CA VAL A 388 18.23 -23.12 -6.09
C VAL A 388 18.40 -22.38 -7.41
N ALA A 389 19.42 -21.55 -7.56
CA ALA A 389 19.67 -20.79 -8.79
C ALA A 389 19.77 -21.69 -10.04
N LEU A 390 20.42 -22.85 -9.93
CA LEU A 390 20.66 -23.77 -11.05
C LEU A 390 19.50 -24.74 -11.34
N SER A 391 18.43 -24.73 -10.52
CA SER A 391 17.32 -25.69 -10.61
C SER A 391 15.96 -25.12 -11.02
N ARG A 392 15.94 -23.86 -11.49
CA ARG A 392 14.69 -23.14 -11.84
C ARG A 392 14.30 -23.23 -13.32
N ALA A 393 15.26 -23.51 -14.20
CA ALA A 393 15.05 -23.58 -15.64
C ALA A 393 14.56 -24.96 -16.10
N LYS A 394 13.51 -25.00 -16.91
CA LYS A 394 13.04 -26.25 -17.53
C LYS A 394 13.81 -26.57 -18.80
N MET A 395 13.91 -25.58 -19.70
CA MET A 395 14.45 -25.76 -21.05
C MET A 395 15.79 -25.07 -21.24
N GLY A 396 15.95 -23.82 -20.79
CA GLY A 396 17.14 -23.01 -21.07
C GLY A 396 17.68 -22.28 -19.85
N MET A 397 19.00 -22.33 -19.62
CA MET A 397 19.66 -21.66 -18.50
C MET A 397 20.88 -20.85 -18.95
N PHE A 398 20.85 -19.55 -18.66
CA PHE A 398 21.90 -18.61 -19.05
C PHE A 398 22.44 -17.90 -17.82
N CYS A 399 23.69 -18.19 -17.47
CA CYS A 399 24.32 -17.72 -16.23
C CYS A 399 25.38 -16.66 -16.54
N LEU A 400 25.33 -15.52 -15.85
CA LEU A 400 26.25 -14.39 -16.02
C LEU A 400 27.08 -14.22 -14.74
N GLY A 401 28.40 -14.21 -14.84
CA GLY A 401 29.27 -13.95 -13.68
C GLY A 401 30.75 -14.21 -13.94
N ASN A 402 31.55 -14.16 -12.87
CA ASN A 402 32.98 -14.48 -12.90
C ASN A 402 33.21 -15.90 -12.33
N PHE A 403 32.97 -16.92 -13.15
CA PHE A 403 32.99 -18.32 -12.72
C PHE A 403 34.39 -18.83 -12.40
N LYS A 404 35.44 -18.26 -13.03
CA LYS A 404 36.83 -18.51 -12.65
C LYS A 404 37.10 -18.11 -11.20
N MET A 405 36.69 -16.89 -10.81
CA MET A 405 36.82 -16.44 -9.42
C MET A 405 35.97 -17.30 -8.46
N TYR A 406 34.79 -17.74 -8.88
CA TYR A 406 33.93 -18.57 -8.03
C TYR A 406 34.53 -19.95 -7.77
N ALA A 407 35.12 -20.59 -8.79
CA ALA A 407 35.78 -21.89 -8.66
C ALA A 407 37.01 -21.85 -7.72
N GLU A 408 37.76 -20.75 -7.70
CA GLU A 408 38.89 -20.56 -6.76
C GLU A 408 38.44 -20.48 -5.29
N LYS A 409 37.18 -20.09 -5.04
CA LYS A 409 36.68 -19.76 -3.70
C LYS A 409 35.61 -20.71 -3.17
N SER A 410 35.07 -21.60 -4.02
CA SER A 410 33.99 -22.52 -3.66
C SER A 410 34.26 -23.92 -4.23
N PRO A 411 34.24 -24.98 -3.39
CA PRO A 411 34.39 -26.37 -3.83
C PRO A 411 33.31 -26.78 -4.85
N LEU A 412 32.07 -26.33 -4.66
CA LEU A 412 30.97 -26.61 -5.58
C LEU A 412 31.25 -26.08 -6.98
N TRP A 413 31.68 -24.82 -7.09
CA TRP A 413 32.02 -24.22 -8.38
C TRP A 413 33.26 -24.86 -9.00
N SER A 414 34.23 -25.31 -8.19
CA SER A 414 35.37 -26.09 -8.64
C SER A 414 34.98 -27.45 -9.24
N ALA A 415 33.88 -28.05 -8.77
CA ALA A 415 33.32 -29.29 -9.34
C ALA A 415 32.49 -29.05 -10.61
N ILE A 416 31.76 -27.93 -10.69
CA ILE A 416 30.91 -27.59 -11.83
C ILE A 416 31.73 -27.10 -13.04
N LEU A 417 32.78 -26.30 -12.80
CA LEU A 417 33.53 -25.63 -13.86
C LEU A 417 34.15 -26.60 -14.90
N PRO A 418 34.78 -27.73 -14.52
CA PRO A 418 35.32 -28.69 -15.48
C PRO A 418 34.25 -29.31 -16.37
N LYS A 419 33.07 -29.65 -15.81
CA LYS A 419 31.93 -30.18 -16.60
C LYS A 419 31.47 -29.18 -17.67
N LEU A 420 31.36 -27.90 -17.29
CA LEU A 420 30.99 -26.84 -18.22
C LEU A 420 32.02 -26.69 -19.34
N GLN A 421 33.31 -26.81 -19.02
CA GLN A 421 34.40 -26.72 -20.00
C GLN A 421 34.42 -27.90 -20.96
N GLU A 422 34.27 -29.13 -20.46
CA GLU A 422 34.24 -30.36 -21.26
C GLU A 422 33.06 -30.35 -22.26
N GLN A 423 31.90 -29.85 -21.82
CA GLN A 423 30.69 -29.76 -22.65
C GLN A 423 30.63 -28.50 -23.52
N GLY A 424 31.62 -27.60 -23.45
CA GLY A 424 31.64 -26.36 -24.21
C GLY A 424 30.52 -25.38 -23.84
N MET A 425 30.01 -25.44 -22.60
CA MET A 425 28.89 -24.63 -22.10
C MET A 425 29.34 -23.39 -21.31
N ILE A 426 30.62 -23.05 -21.33
CA ILE A 426 31.17 -21.85 -20.71
C ILE A 426 32.14 -21.13 -21.65
N GLY A 427 32.11 -19.80 -21.65
CA GLY A 427 33.04 -18.98 -22.41
C GLY A 427 32.90 -17.50 -22.13
N ASP A 428 33.84 -16.72 -22.67
CA ASP A 428 33.84 -15.25 -22.62
C ASP A 428 33.02 -14.61 -23.75
N LYS A 429 32.37 -15.43 -24.59
CA LYS A 429 31.46 -15.00 -25.67
C LYS A 429 30.24 -15.91 -25.70
N ILE A 430 29.05 -15.32 -25.78
CA ILE A 430 27.78 -16.05 -25.90
C ILE A 430 27.61 -16.50 -27.36
N PRO A 431 27.49 -17.81 -27.63
CA PRO A 431 27.27 -18.32 -28.99
C PRO A 431 25.79 -18.21 -29.37
N LEU A 432 25.41 -17.09 -29.98
CA LEU A 432 24.10 -16.95 -30.62
C LEU A 432 24.09 -17.72 -31.94
N GLN A 433 22.97 -18.32 -32.28
CA GLN A 433 22.79 -19.07 -33.51
C GLN A 433 21.63 -18.51 -34.31
N CYS A 434 21.80 -18.32 -35.62
CA CYS A 434 20.68 -17.95 -36.46
C CYS A 434 19.73 -19.13 -36.66
N SER A 435 18.48 -18.99 -36.20
CA SER A 435 17.43 -20.00 -36.31
C SER A 435 17.11 -20.44 -37.74
N ARG A 436 17.48 -19.65 -38.76
CA ARG A 436 17.27 -20.00 -40.18
C ARG A 436 18.47 -20.69 -40.83
N HIS A 437 19.68 -20.19 -40.60
CA HIS A 437 20.88 -20.63 -41.33
C HIS A 437 21.82 -21.51 -40.49
N GLY A 438 21.56 -21.66 -39.19
CA GLY A 438 22.44 -22.38 -38.26
C GLY A 438 23.78 -21.69 -38.02
N THR A 439 24.02 -20.52 -38.61
CA THR A 439 25.28 -19.77 -38.47
C THR A 439 25.46 -19.30 -37.03
N GLU A 440 26.62 -19.60 -36.46
CA GLU A 440 27.00 -19.18 -35.10
C GLU A 440 27.64 -17.79 -35.13
N THR A 441 27.31 -16.96 -34.15
CA THR A 441 27.91 -15.64 -33.93
C THR A 441 28.17 -15.48 -32.45
N SER A 442 29.45 -15.32 -32.11
CA SER A 442 29.89 -15.12 -30.74
C SER A 442 29.80 -13.64 -30.37
N VAL A 443 29.06 -13.31 -29.31
CA VAL A 443 28.85 -11.93 -28.83
C VAL A 443 29.32 -11.76 -27.39
N GLN A 444 29.84 -10.59 -27.04
CA GLN A 444 30.36 -10.28 -25.70
C GLN A 444 29.61 -9.17 -24.97
N THR A 445 28.97 -8.27 -25.72
CA THR A 445 28.36 -7.04 -25.17
C THR A 445 26.88 -6.94 -25.53
N GLU A 446 26.12 -6.12 -24.79
CA GLU A 446 24.72 -5.81 -25.13
C GLU A 446 24.61 -5.23 -26.54
N VAL A 447 25.55 -4.37 -26.94
CA VAL A 447 25.57 -3.74 -28.27
C VAL A 447 25.70 -4.79 -29.36
N GLU A 448 26.58 -5.79 -29.19
CA GLU A 448 26.74 -6.88 -30.16
C GLU A 448 25.49 -7.78 -30.23
N ILE A 449 24.83 -8.05 -29.10
CA ILE A 449 23.54 -8.77 -29.08
C ILE A 449 22.49 -7.98 -29.85
N SER A 450 22.39 -6.68 -29.61
CA SER A 450 21.48 -5.75 -30.30
C SER A 450 21.79 -5.65 -31.80
N GLU A 451 23.05 -5.56 -32.20
CA GLU A 451 23.46 -5.58 -33.60
C GLU A 451 23.09 -6.90 -34.28
N PHE A 452 23.30 -8.05 -33.62
CA PHE A 452 22.91 -9.35 -34.14
C PHE A 452 21.39 -9.49 -34.28
N MET A 453 20.61 -8.94 -33.33
CA MET A 453 19.15 -8.87 -33.44
C MET A 453 18.70 -8.14 -34.71
N HIS A 454 19.36 -7.02 -35.06
CA HIS A 454 19.00 -6.22 -36.22
C HIS A 454 19.54 -6.77 -37.55
N ARG A 455 20.79 -7.24 -37.56
CA ARG A 455 21.52 -7.61 -38.79
C ARG A 455 21.47 -9.10 -39.13
N GLY A 456 20.97 -9.95 -38.23
CA GLY A 456 20.99 -11.41 -38.37
C GLY A 456 22.41 -11.95 -38.60
N CYS A 457 22.52 -13.17 -39.15
CA CYS A 457 23.82 -13.78 -39.46
C CYS A 457 24.50 -13.25 -40.74
N GLN A 458 23.96 -12.20 -41.36
CA GLN A 458 24.45 -11.59 -42.61
C GLN A 458 24.53 -12.47 -43.87
N GLN A 459 24.17 -13.76 -43.80
CA GLN A 459 24.01 -14.61 -45.00
C GLN A 459 22.82 -14.13 -45.85
N GLN A 460 22.77 -14.48 -47.14
CA GLN A 460 21.62 -14.17 -47.99
C GLN A 460 20.38 -14.89 -47.46
N CYS A 461 19.27 -14.15 -47.30
CA CYS A 461 18.08 -14.70 -46.66
C CYS A 461 17.42 -15.84 -47.47
N ASN A 462 17.34 -15.69 -48.80
CA ASN A 462 16.79 -16.69 -49.73
C ASN A 462 15.39 -17.25 -49.38
N PHE A 463 14.63 -16.60 -48.51
CA PHE A 463 13.28 -17.02 -48.14
C PHE A 463 12.37 -16.94 -49.36
N LYS A 464 11.63 -18.01 -49.63
CA LYS A 464 10.74 -18.10 -50.80
C LYS A 464 9.44 -17.37 -50.52
N LEU A 465 9.26 -16.21 -51.17
CA LEU A 465 8.09 -15.37 -51.02
C LEU A 465 6.87 -16.02 -51.69
N PRO A 466 5.63 -15.63 -51.31
CA PRO A 466 4.40 -16.14 -51.95
C PRO A 466 4.36 -15.91 -53.46
N CYS A 467 5.08 -14.91 -53.97
CA CYS A 467 5.18 -14.65 -55.41
C CYS A 467 6.15 -15.58 -56.17
N GLY A 468 6.86 -16.49 -55.48
CA GLY A 468 7.82 -17.43 -56.05
C GLY A 468 9.28 -16.94 -56.02
N HIS A 469 9.52 -15.65 -55.83
CA HIS A 469 10.86 -15.07 -55.74
C HIS A 469 11.52 -15.30 -54.38
N ASN A 470 12.85 -15.33 -54.38
CA ASN A 470 13.65 -15.38 -53.16
C ASN A 470 13.88 -13.97 -52.59
N CYS A 471 13.87 -13.85 -51.26
CA CYS A 471 14.26 -12.62 -50.59
C CYS A 471 15.73 -12.29 -50.88
N ILE A 472 15.99 -11.08 -51.39
CA ILE A 472 17.32 -10.58 -51.75
C ILE A 472 18.04 -9.89 -50.57
N ASN A 473 17.34 -9.65 -49.46
CA ASN A 473 17.95 -9.05 -48.28
C ASN A 473 18.92 -10.03 -47.61
N ARG A 474 19.89 -9.48 -46.86
CA ARG A 474 20.64 -10.26 -45.87
C ARG A 474 19.69 -10.75 -44.78
N CYS A 475 20.05 -11.84 -44.12
CA CYS A 475 19.28 -12.44 -43.04
C CYS A 475 18.85 -11.37 -42.04
N HIS A 476 17.55 -11.29 -41.77
CA HIS A 476 16.97 -10.32 -40.84
C HIS A 476 15.97 -11.01 -39.91
N ASN A 477 15.96 -10.62 -38.64
CA ASN A 477 15.10 -11.24 -37.62
C ASN A 477 13.79 -10.49 -37.39
N PHE A 478 13.68 -9.21 -37.78
CA PHE A 478 12.48 -8.39 -37.55
C PHE A 478 11.24 -8.83 -38.36
N ASP A 479 11.43 -9.52 -39.48
CA ASP A 479 10.37 -10.10 -40.32
C ASP A 479 10.73 -11.54 -40.69
N ALA A 480 10.77 -12.38 -39.64
CA ALA A 480 11.12 -13.80 -39.74
C ALA A 480 10.15 -14.63 -40.60
N ASP A 481 8.99 -14.09 -40.98
CA ASP A 481 8.02 -14.75 -41.86
C ASP A 481 7.83 -14.03 -43.21
N HIS A 482 8.54 -12.91 -43.45
CA HIS A 482 8.36 -12.04 -44.63
C HIS A 482 6.91 -11.60 -44.88
N LYS A 483 6.17 -11.31 -43.81
CA LYS A 483 4.78 -10.83 -43.89
C LYS A 483 4.71 -9.36 -44.30
N LEU A 484 5.74 -8.58 -43.97
CA LEU A 484 5.82 -7.15 -44.27
C LEU A 484 6.67 -6.88 -45.51
N TYR A 485 7.65 -7.73 -45.79
CA TYR A 485 8.55 -7.57 -46.93
C TYR A 485 7.84 -7.66 -48.29
N GLN A 486 7.94 -6.60 -49.08
CA GLN A 486 7.40 -6.53 -50.45
C GLN A 486 8.47 -6.83 -51.49
N CYS A 487 8.21 -7.80 -52.37
CA CYS A 487 9.15 -8.27 -53.38
C CYS A 487 9.53 -7.17 -54.40
N GLN A 488 10.80 -6.74 -54.36
CA GLN A 488 11.37 -5.73 -55.26
C GLN A 488 11.94 -6.29 -56.57
N LEU A 489 11.75 -7.57 -56.87
CA LEU A 489 12.22 -8.16 -58.14
C LEU A 489 11.25 -7.85 -59.28
N PRO A 490 11.71 -7.83 -60.54
CA PRO A 490 10.86 -7.67 -61.71
C PRO A 490 9.76 -8.75 -61.74
N CYS A 491 8.56 -8.41 -62.17
CA CYS A 491 7.48 -9.39 -62.26
C CYS A 491 7.67 -10.32 -63.47
N GLU A 492 7.82 -11.63 -63.23
CA GLU A 492 7.96 -12.64 -64.31
C GLU A 492 6.63 -12.98 -65.03
N LYS A 493 5.53 -12.30 -64.69
CA LYS A 493 4.23 -12.53 -65.33
C LYS A 493 4.18 -11.90 -66.71
N PHE A 494 3.79 -12.68 -67.71
CA PHE A 494 3.59 -12.21 -69.07
C PHE A 494 2.33 -11.34 -69.19
N ILE A 495 2.46 -10.17 -69.83
CA ILE A 495 1.36 -9.26 -70.18
C ILE A 495 0.74 -9.67 -71.51
N ASP A 496 1.56 -10.15 -72.45
CA ASP A 496 1.20 -10.77 -73.73
C ASP A 496 2.24 -11.84 -74.12
N VAL A 497 2.07 -12.51 -75.28
CA VAL A 497 2.81 -13.72 -75.68
C VAL A 497 4.33 -13.53 -75.68
N ASP A 498 4.83 -12.29 -75.83
CA ASP A 498 6.25 -11.98 -75.94
C ASP A 498 6.74 -10.88 -74.95
N ARG A 499 5.90 -10.38 -74.02
CA ARG A 499 6.28 -9.28 -73.11
C ARG A 499 6.00 -9.59 -71.65
N ILE A 500 7.08 -9.52 -70.87
CA ILE A 500 7.10 -9.66 -69.41
C ILE A 500 6.68 -8.33 -68.75
N CYS A 501 6.00 -8.38 -67.61
CA CYS A 501 5.50 -7.21 -66.91
C CYS A 501 6.64 -6.26 -66.46
N PRO A 502 6.66 -4.98 -66.86
CA PRO A 502 7.75 -4.05 -66.54
C PRO A 502 7.68 -3.50 -65.10
N ARG A 503 6.76 -4.03 -64.27
CA ARG A 503 6.55 -3.59 -62.90
C ARG A 503 7.25 -4.52 -61.92
N LEU A 504 7.51 -4.00 -60.72
CA LEU A 504 8.00 -4.80 -59.61
C LEU A 504 6.92 -5.80 -59.16
N CYS A 505 7.34 -6.96 -58.67
CA CYS A 505 6.45 -8.08 -58.39
C CYS A 505 5.33 -7.74 -57.39
N PHE A 506 5.58 -6.84 -56.44
CA PHE A 506 4.56 -6.37 -55.48
C PHE A 506 3.49 -5.45 -56.10
N GLN A 507 3.72 -4.92 -57.30
CA GLN A 507 2.83 -3.98 -57.97
C GLN A 507 1.83 -4.71 -58.90
N PRO A 508 0.56 -4.29 -58.96
CA PRO A 508 -0.43 -4.90 -59.84
C PRO A 508 -0.08 -4.68 -61.34
N CYS A 509 -0.07 -5.72 -62.18
CA CYS A 509 0.26 -5.60 -63.62
C CYS A 509 -0.90 -5.03 -64.47
N LYS A 510 -0.58 -4.16 -65.44
CA LYS A 510 -1.55 -3.58 -66.41
C LYS A 510 -1.64 -4.46 -67.68
N ARG A 511 -2.82 -4.97 -68.03
CA ARG A 511 -3.09 -5.59 -69.36
C ARG A 511 -3.20 -4.50 -70.45
N VAL A 512 -2.66 -4.73 -71.67
CA VAL A 512 -2.60 -3.76 -72.78
C VAL A 512 -3.78 -3.92 -73.78
N LYS A 513 -4.16 -2.79 -74.43
CA LYS A 513 -5.36 -2.53 -75.26
C LYS A 513 -5.33 -3.11 -76.69
N LYS A 514 -6.51 -3.48 -77.23
CA LYS A 514 -6.80 -3.77 -78.66
C LYS A 514 -7.20 -2.48 -79.43
N ASN A 515 -7.12 -2.51 -80.76
CA ASN A 515 -7.30 -1.38 -81.70
C ASN A 515 -8.73 -0.83 -81.80
N ALA A 516 -8.87 0.40 -82.31
CA ALA A 516 -10.14 1.14 -82.40
C ALA A 516 -10.94 0.97 -83.69
N ILE A 517 -12.26 0.78 -83.55
CA ILE A 517 -13.30 0.74 -84.59
C ILE A 517 -14.26 1.93 -84.36
N THR A 518 -14.74 2.55 -85.44
CA THR A 518 -15.70 3.66 -85.39
C THR A 518 -17.14 3.15 -85.19
N LEU A 519 -17.89 3.75 -84.26
CA LEU A 519 -19.27 3.36 -83.90
C LEU A 519 -20.33 4.20 -84.65
N PRO A 520 -21.61 3.73 -84.74
CA PRO A 520 -22.70 4.43 -85.45
C PRO A 520 -23.03 5.85 -84.94
N CYS A 521 -22.65 6.19 -83.71
CA CYS A 521 -22.75 7.54 -83.13
C CYS A 521 -21.76 8.56 -83.75
N GLY A 522 -20.84 8.14 -84.62
CA GLY A 522 -19.80 8.98 -85.22
C GLY A 522 -18.44 8.97 -84.48
N HIS A 523 -18.35 8.40 -83.28
CA HIS A 523 -17.14 8.41 -82.44
C HIS A 523 -16.28 7.13 -82.59
N LYS A 524 -14.95 7.23 -82.34
CA LYS A 524 -13.97 6.14 -82.49
C LYS A 524 -13.78 5.35 -81.18
N SER A 525 -13.99 4.03 -81.17
CA SER A 525 -13.97 3.16 -79.96
C SER A 525 -12.89 2.07 -79.99
N ARG A 526 -12.06 1.97 -78.95
CA ARG A 526 -10.89 1.04 -78.82
C ARG A 526 -11.21 -0.39 -78.35
N THR A 527 -12.47 -0.79 -78.29
CA THR A 527 -12.88 -2.08 -77.72
C THR A 527 -13.81 -2.83 -78.66
N VAL A 528 -13.33 -3.96 -79.20
CA VAL A 528 -14.17 -4.95 -79.87
C VAL A 528 -14.79 -5.83 -78.79
N ASN A 529 -16.07 -5.60 -78.48
CA ASN A 529 -16.90 -6.53 -77.72
C ASN A 529 -18.13 -6.84 -78.59
N ILE A 530 -18.35 -8.12 -78.90
CA ILE A 530 -19.23 -8.61 -79.98
C ILE A 530 -20.73 -8.59 -79.57
N THR A 531 -21.15 -7.82 -78.57
CA THR A 531 -22.55 -7.84 -78.09
C THR A 531 -23.15 -6.49 -77.65
N GLY A 532 -22.67 -5.36 -78.15
CA GLY A 532 -23.39 -4.09 -77.95
C GLY A 532 -22.63 -2.84 -78.39
N PHE A 533 -23.21 -2.08 -79.32
CA PHE A 533 -22.67 -0.81 -79.78
C PHE A 533 -22.88 0.28 -78.71
N THR A 534 -21.89 0.51 -77.83
CA THR A 534 -21.96 1.56 -76.80
C THR A 534 -20.82 2.57 -76.93
N CYS A 535 -21.20 3.82 -77.21
CA CYS A 535 -20.37 4.99 -77.43
C CYS A 535 -20.00 5.70 -76.12
N LEU A 536 -18.71 5.76 -75.76
CA LEU A 536 -18.23 6.31 -74.47
C LEU A 536 -17.85 7.80 -74.49
N GLU A 537 -18.06 8.52 -75.61
CA GLU A 537 -17.76 9.97 -75.65
C GLU A 537 -18.70 10.77 -74.77
N GLU A 538 -18.12 11.70 -73.99
CA GLU A 538 -18.81 12.54 -73.03
C GLU A 538 -19.60 13.64 -73.74
N VAL A 539 -20.92 13.55 -73.67
CA VAL A 539 -21.86 14.51 -74.25
C VAL A 539 -22.74 15.09 -73.15
N GLN A 540 -23.15 16.36 -73.31
CA GLN A 540 -24.11 16.97 -72.39
C GLN A 540 -25.53 16.49 -72.73
N LYS A 541 -26.17 15.81 -71.79
CA LYS A 541 -27.57 15.36 -71.90
C LYS A 541 -28.40 15.94 -70.77
N LEU A 542 -29.66 16.26 -71.06
CA LEU A 542 -30.64 16.71 -70.08
C LEU A 542 -31.32 15.48 -69.45
N LEU A 543 -31.22 15.32 -68.12
CA LEU A 543 -31.88 14.23 -67.40
C LEU A 543 -33.39 14.49 -67.22
N PRO A 544 -34.22 13.47 -66.93
CA PRO A 544 -35.65 13.62 -66.64
C PRO A 544 -35.96 14.57 -65.47
N CYS A 545 -35.02 14.75 -64.54
CA CYS A 545 -35.09 15.75 -63.46
C CYS A 545 -34.66 17.17 -63.89
N ASN A 546 -34.56 17.45 -65.19
CA ASN A 546 -34.16 18.73 -65.81
C ASN A 546 -32.74 19.25 -65.49
N HIS A 547 -31.86 18.39 -64.97
CA HIS A 547 -30.45 18.73 -64.76
C HIS A 547 -29.57 18.31 -65.96
N LEU A 548 -28.68 19.21 -66.39
CA LEU A 548 -27.68 18.94 -67.42
C LEU A 548 -26.52 18.14 -66.83
N VAL A 549 -26.21 16.98 -67.43
CA VAL A 549 -25.08 16.16 -67.02
C VAL A 549 -24.21 15.80 -68.22
N THR A 550 -22.90 15.82 -68.01
CA THR A 550 -21.92 15.36 -69.00
C THR A 550 -21.69 13.87 -68.79
N VAL A 551 -22.20 13.03 -69.68
CA VAL A 551 -22.11 11.56 -69.57
C VAL A 551 -21.79 10.93 -70.91
N ALA A 552 -21.21 9.73 -70.86
CA ALA A 552 -20.95 8.94 -72.05
C ALA A 552 -22.22 8.75 -72.91
N CYS A 553 -22.09 8.91 -74.23
CA CYS A 553 -23.19 8.89 -75.19
C CYS A 553 -24.09 7.64 -75.12
N CYS A 554 -23.59 6.49 -74.69
CA CYS A 554 -24.36 5.25 -74.52
C CYS A 554 -25.12 5.12 -73.20
N VAL A 555 -24.90 6.03 -72.25
CA VAL A 555 -25.60 6.00 -70.97
C VAL A 555 -27.07 6.35 -71.22
N ASP A 556 -27.94 5.41 -70.86
CA ASP A 556 -29.38 5.64 -70.82
C ASP A 556 -29.69 6.61 -69.68
N ILE A 557 -30.24 7.77 -70.06
CA ILE A 557 -30.56 8.86 -69.15
C ILE A 557 -31.76 8.54 -68.24
N THR A 558 -32.53 7.50 -68.55
CA THR A 558 -33.66 7.06 -67.70
C THR A 558 -33.20 6.34 -66.42
N GLN A 559 -31.99 5.78 -66.41
CA GLN A 559 -31.42 5.04 -65.26
C GLN A 559 -30.22 5.75 -64.60
N TYR A 560 -29.93 7.00 -64.99
CA TYR A 560 -28.75 7.71 -64.51
C TYR A 560 -29.04 8.51 -63.22
N ASN A 561 -28.32 8.17 -62.14
CA ASN A 561 -28.45 8.82 -60.83
C ASN A 561 -27.87 10.24 -60.87
N CYS A 562 -28.75 11.23 -60.89
CA CYS A 562 -28.39 12.65 -60.99
C CYS A 562 -27.54 13.14 -59.79
N PRO A 563 -26.29 13.57 -59.99
CA PRO A 563 -25.41 14.03 -58.91
C PRO A 563 -25.70 15.47 -58.44
N SER A 564 -26.58 16.21 -59.13
CA SER A 564 -26.95 17.59 -58.77
C SER A 564 -27.53 17.62 -57.36
N LEU A 565 -27.02 18.54 -56.53
CA LEU A 565 -27.41 18.64 -55.13
C LEU A 565 -28.70 19.46 -54.99
N GLU A 566 -29.76 18.82 -54.51
CA GLU A 566 -31.00 19.47 -54.10
C GLU A 566 -31.05 19.60 -52.57
N THR A 567 -31.72 20.65 -52.08
CA THR A 567 -31.88 20.88 -50.64
C THR A 567 -33.18 20.22 -50.19
N VAL A 568 -33.08 19.23 -49.31
CA VAL A 568 -34.25 18.51 -48.74
C VAL A 568 -34.34 18.74 -47.23
N ILE A 569 -35.56 18.68 -46.69
CA ILE A 569 -35.81 18.75 -45.24
C ILE A 569 -35.86 17.31 -44.70
N LEU A 570 -34.95 16.97 -43.78
CA LEU A 570 -34.88 15.67 -43.12
C LEU A 570 -36.04 15.49 -42.12
N PRO A 571 -36.38 14.25 -41.68
CA PRO A 571 -37.45 14.00 -40.72
C PRO A 571 -37.27 14.73 -39.37
N CYS A 572 -36.03 15.07 -39.02
CA CYS A 572 -35.70 15.88 -37.85
C CYS A 572 -35.85 17.40 -38.04
N GLY A 573 -36.34 17.87 -39.20
CA GLY A 573 -36.59 19.29 -39.51
C GLY A 573 -35.41 20.07 -40.09
N HIS A 574 -34.21 19.49 -40.15
CA HIS A 574 -33.01 20.15 -40.68
C HIS A 574 -32.86 20.01 -42.21
N THR A 575 -32.28 21.02 -42.86
CA THR A 575 -32.03 21.02 -44.32
C THR A 575 -30.69 20.38 -44.67
N SER A 576 -30.66 19.44 -45.61
CA SER A 576 -29.42 18.82 -46.10
C SER A 576 -29.36 18.85 -47.64
N LYS A 577 -28.15 19.04 -48.18
CA LYS A 577 -27.90 18.99 -49.63
C LYS A 577 -27.64 17.54 -50.04
N VAL A 578 -28.58 16.94 -50.77
CA VAL A 578 -28.49 15.54 -51.20
C VAL A 578 -28.52 15.46 -52.72
N PRO A 579 -27.85 14.48 -53.33
CA PRO A 579 -27.99 14.24 -54.77
C PRO A 579 -29.46 14.00 -55.12
N CYS A 580 -29.94 14.62 -56.21
CA CYS A 580 -31.33 14.63 -56.66
C CYS A 580 -31.99 13.23 -56.67
N PHE A 581 -31.24 12.17 -57.02
CA PHE A 581 -31.76 10.79 -57.02
C PHE A 581 -32.05 10.20 -55.63
N LYS A 582 -31.56 10.82 -54.55
CA LYS A 582 -31.84 10.44 -53.16
C LYS A 582 -32.98 11.25 -52.53
N LYS A 583 -33.60 12.19 -53.25
CA LYS A 583 -34.61 13.08 -52.67
C LYS A 583 -35.82 12.32 -52.10
N ASP A 584 -36.13 11.14 -52.63
CA ASP A 584 -37.29 10.34 -52.21
C ASP A 584 -36.95 9.31 -51.11
N LYS A 585 -35.66 9.16 -50.73
CA LYS A 585 -35.16 8.27 -49.66
C LYS A 585 -34.64 9.04 -48.44
N ILE A 586 -35.44 9.99 -47.98
CA ILE A 586 -35.05 10.95 -46.92
C ILE A 586 -34.80 10.23 -45.57
N SER A 587 -35.47 9.11 -45.31
CA SER A 587 -35.36 8.33 -44.07
C SER A 587 -34.01 7.63 -43.84
N GLU A 588 -33.22 7.40 -44.90
CA GLU A 588 -31.90 6.76 -44.82
C GLU A 588 -30.74 7.77 -44.60
N ILE A 589 -31.04 9.07 -44.57
CA ILE A 589 -30.04 10.14 -44.52
C ILE A 589 -29.81 10.60 -43.07
N ILE A 590 -28.60 10.37 -42.58
CA ILE A 590 -28.19 10.70 -41.22
C ILE A 590 -27.93 12.21 -41.10
N CYS A 591 -28.69 12.89 -40.23
CA CYS A 591 -28.49 14.31 -39.95
C CYS A 591 -27.23 14.55 -39.11
N ARG A 592 -26.32 15.42 -39.59
CA ARG A 592 -25.09 15.82 -38.87
C ARG A 592 -25.16 17.24 -38.29
N GLU A 593 -26.28 17.93 -38.46
CA GLU A 593 -26.49 19.25 -37.87
C GLU A 593 -26.50 19.16 -36.35
N LYS A 594 -25.91 20.17 -35.70
CA LYS A 594 -25.81 20.24 -34.25
C LYS A 594 -27.09 20.86 -33.68
N ARG A 595 -27.70 20.20 -32.71
CA ARG A 595 -28.81 20.73 -31.91
C ARG A 595 -28.30 21.10 -30.51
N PRO A 596 -28.70 22.25 -29.96
CA PRO A 596 -28.42 22.58 -28.57
C PRO A 596 -29.32 21.75 -27.65
N LEU A 597 -28.72 21.00 -26.73
CA LEU A 597 -29.43 20.29 -25.67
C LEU A 597 -28.90 20.73 -24.30
N ILE A 598 -29.75 20.71 -23.28
CA ILE A 598 -29.35 21.04 -21.91
C ILE A 598 -28.78 19.78 -21.26
N SER A 599 -27.49 19.79 -20.95
CA SER A 599 -26.85 18.73 -20.18
C SER A 599 -27.30 18.74 -18.71
N PRO A 600 -27.16 17.63 -17.95
CA PRO A 600 -27.57 17.56 -16.55
C PRO A 600 -26.90 18.59 -15.62
N CYS A 601 -25.76 19.17 -16.02
CA CYS A 601 -25.13 20.26 -15.26
C CYS A 601 -25.80 21.63 -15.49
N GLY A 602 -26.88 21.69 -16.28
CA GLY A 602 -27.62 22.92 -16.60
C GLY A 602 -27.05 23.72 -17.77
N HIS A 603 -25.95 23.26 -18.37
CA HIS A 603 -25.30 23.94 -19.49
C HIS A 603 -25.76 23.40 -20.85
N THR A 604 -25.91 24.31 -21.81
CA THR A 604 -26.24 23.96 -23.21
C THR A 604 -25.02 23.38 -23.92
N VAL A 605 -25.18 22.19 -24.49
CA VAL A 605 -24.18 21.47 -25.28
C VAL A 605 -24.69 21.21 -26.69
N ASP A 606 -23.81 21.34 -27.68
CA ASP A 606 -24.15 21.14 -29.09
C ASP A 606 -23.86 19.69 -29.50
N VAL A 607 -24.91 18.90 -29.71
CA VAL A 607 -24.81 17.48 -30.08
C VAL A 607 -25.43 17.22 -31.44
N ALA A 608 -24.88 16.25 -32.18
CA ALA A 608 -25.37 15.93 -33.51
C ALA A 608 -26.79 15.35 -33.44
N CYS A 609 -27.67 15.80 -34.34
CA CYS A 609 -29.08 15.47 -34.33
C CYS A 609 -29.38 13.96 -34.48
N ASN A 610 -28.44 13.19 -35.05
CA ASN A 610 -28.56 11.75 -35.21
C ASN A 610 -28.23 10.92 -33.95
N LEU A 611 -27.73 11.55 -32.89
CA LEU A 611 -27.41 10.86 -31.65
C LEU A 611 -28.62 10.95 -30.72
N ASP A 612 -29.16 9.79 -30.36
CA ASP A 612 -30.16 9.66 -29.31
C ASP A 612 -29.41 9.38 -28.00
N LEU A 613 -29.11 10.47 -27.28
CA LEU A 613 -28.29 10.45 -26.07
C LEU A 613 -29.21 10.64 -24.87
N ASP A 614 -29.02 9.82 -23.84
CA ASP A 614 -29.67 9.99 -22.56
C ASP A 614 -29.00 11.10 -21.74
N GLY A 615 -29.58 11.42 -20.57
CA GLY A 615 -29.06 12.49 -19.71
C GLY A 615 -27.60 12.31 -19.33
N SER A 616 -27.16 11.07 -19.05
CA SER A 616 -25.78 10.72 -18.74
C SER A 616 -24.82 11.00 -19.88
N ASP A 617 -25.17 10.59 -21.10
CA ASP A 617 -24.30 10.76 -22.27
C ASP A 617 -24.13 12.24 -22.66
N LEU A 618 -25.15 13.07 -22.45
CA LEU A 618 -25.10 14.52 -22.69
C LEU A 618 -24.08 15.25 -21.80
N LEU A 619 -23.77 14.71 -20.61
CA LEU A 619 -22.80 15.31 -19.70
C LEU A 619 -21.37 15.29 -20.28
N SER A 620 -21.01 14.26 -21.04
CA SER A 620 -19.69 14.09 -21.65
C SER A 620 -19.31 15.22 -22.63
N TYR A 621 -20.31 15.89 -23.20
CA TYR A 621 -20.18 17.00 -24.15
C TYR A 621 -20.03 18.38 -23.48
N CYS A 622 -20.12 18.48 -22.15
CA CYS A 622 -20.02 19.76 -21.43
C CYS A 622 -18.58 20.16 -21.10
N ASN A 623 -18.03 21.18 -21.78
CA ASN A 623 -16.70 21.74 -21.52
C ASN A 623 -16.70 23.08 -20.75
N ARG A 624 -17.79 23.45 -20.08
CA ARG A 624 -17.81 24.65 -19.22
C ARG A 624 -17.10 24.42 -17.90
N LEU A 625 -16.50 25.47 -17.35
CA LEU A 625 -15.98 25.50 -15.98
C LEU A 625 -17.12 25.34 -14.99
N CYS A 626 -16.86 24.64 -13.89
CA CYS A 626 -17.83 24.26 -12.89
C CYS A 626 -18.33 25.47 -12.09
N GLY A 627 -17.40 26.30 -11.60
CA GLY A 627 -17.75 27.54 -10.90
C GLY A 627 -18.49 27.36 -9.57
N ILE A 628 -18.68 26.13 -9.09
CA ILE A 628 -19.26 25.84 -7.78
C ILE A 628 -18.31 26.32 -6.67
N MET A 629 -18.86 26.92 -5.63
CA MET A 629 -18.10 27.33 -4.44
C MET A 629 -17.67 26.08 -3.66
N LEU A 630 -16.37 25.90 -3.56
CA LEU A 630 -15.70 24.82 -2.86
C LEU A 630 -15.80 25.00 -1.33
N ASN A 631 -15.61 23.93 -0.55
CA ASN A 631 -15.63 24.02 0.92
C ASN A 631 -14.54 24.95 1.49
N CYS A 632 -13.49 25.25 0.72
CA CYS A 632 -12.46 26.22 1.11
C CYS A 632 -12.87 27.69 0.87
N GLY A 633 -14.04 27.95 0.27
CA GLY A 633 -14.53 29.29 -0.08
C GLY A 633 -14.13 29.78 -1.48
N HIS A 634 -13.26 29.05 -2.19
CA HIS A 634 -12.85 29.37 -3.56
C HIS A 634 -13.78 28.75 -4.61
N LEU A 635 -13.74 29.25 -5.85
CA LEU A 635 -14.55 28.72 -6.96
C LEU A 635 -13.85 27.52 -7.63
N CYS A 636 -14.63 26.53 -8.06
CA CYS A 636 -14.11 25.39 -8.79
C CYS A 636 -13.69 25.78 -10.22
N GLU A 637 -12.40 25.62 -10.51
CA GLU A 637 -11.82 25.82 -11.85
C GLU A 637 -11.85 24.53 -12.71
N GLY A 638 -12.48 23.46 -12.22
CA GLY A 638 -12.65 22.21 -12.97
C GLY A 638 -13.73 22.31 -14.04
N TYR A 639 -13.79 21.34 -14.96
CA TYR A 639 -14.88 21.27 -15.94
C TYR A 639 -16.11 20.58 -15.35
N CYS A 640 -17.30 21.10 -15.64
CA CYS A 640 -18.59 20.59 -15.18
C CYS A 640 -18.79 19.11 -15.49
N ARG A 641 -18.36 18.64 -16.68
CA ARG A 641 -18.46 17.22 -17.04
C ARG A 641 -17.76 16.33 -16.01
N PHE A 642 -16.53 16.66 -15.62
CA PHE A 642 -15.79 15.84 -14.66
C PHE A 642 -16.34 15.99 -13.24
N CYS A 643 -16.72 17.22 -12.85
CA CYS A 643 -17.22 17.48 -11.50
C CYS A 643 -18.55 16.76 -11.24
N LEU A 644 -19.45 16.76 -12.21
CA LEU A 644 -20.76 16.13 -12.07
C LEU A 644 -20.70 14.62 -12.30
N ASP A 645 -19.85 14.15 -13.22
CA ASP A 645 -19.74 12.72 -13.55
C ASP A 645 -19.08 11.94 -12.40
N PHE A 646 -17.99 12.48 -11.85
CA PHE A 646 -17.28 11.89 -10.71
C PHE A 646 -17.83 12.29 -9.34
N GLY A 647 -18.62 13.37 -9.26
CA GLY A 647 -19.10 13.93 -7.99
C GLY A 647 -18.02 14.62 -7.15
N ILE A 648 -16.82 14.84 -7.71
CA ILE A 648 -15.66 15.44 -7.03
C ILE A 648 -15.16 16.64 -7.84
N HIS A 649 -14.87 17.76 -7.19
CA HIS A 649 -14.40 18.97 -7.86
C HIS A 649 -12.88 18.96 -8.09
N ALA A 650 -12.42 19.83 -8.99
CA ALA A 650 -10.98 20.00 -9.24
C ALA A 650 -10.25 20.59 -8.02
N LEU A 651 -8.96 20.28 -7.93
CA LEU A 651 -8.05 20.75 -6.87
C LEU A 651 -8.02 22.28 -6.79
N CYS A 652 -8.31 22.82 -5.60
CA CYS A 652 -8.12 24.24 -5.34
C CYS A 652 -6.64 24.57 -5.13
N THR A 653 -6.04 25.32 -6.04
CA THR A 653 -4.63 25.75 -5.97
C THR A 653 -4.44 27.07 -5.21
N ALA A 654 -5.52 27.69 -4.74
CA ALA A 654 -5.46 28.93 -3.96
C ALA A 654 -4.83 28.72 -2.56
N LYS A 655 -4.34 29.83 -1.98
CA LYS A 655 -3.80 29.84 -0.61
C LYS A 655 -4.92 29.61 0.40
N CYS A 656 -4.61 28.89 1.47
CA CYS A 656 -5.59 28.56 2.50
C CYS A 656 -5.70 29.70 3.51
N ASP A 657 -6.90 30.27 3.65
CA ASP A 657 -7.18 31.37 4.60
C ASP A 657 -7.83 30.88 5.92
N GLN A 658 -7.88 29.57 6.14
CA GLN A 658 -8.52 28.97 7.31
C GLN A 658 -7.67 29.13 8.59
N LYS A 659 -8.34 29.28 9.73
CA LYS A 659 -7.69 29.25 11.05
C LYS A 659 -7.46 27.80 11.47
N LEU A 660 -6.22 27.47 11.78
CA LEU A 660 -5.84 26.21 12.41
C LEU A 660 -6.45 26.13 13.82
N PRO A 661 -6.67 24.93 14.39
CA PRO A 661 -7.28 24.79 15.71
C PRO A 661 -6.46 25.40 16.86
N CYS A 662 -5.22 25.82 16.62
CA CYS A 662 -4.44 26.63 17.56
C CYS A 662 -4.68 28.15 17.47
N GLY A 663 -5.60 28.58 16.60
CA GLY A 663 -5.98 29.98 16.34
C GLY A 663 -5.13 30.73 15.30
N HIS A 664 -4.07 30.12 14.75
CA HIS A 664 -3.23 30.75 13.72
C HIS A 664 -3.78 30.53 12.31
N LEU A 665 -3.53 31.47 11.39
CA LEU A 665 -3.88 31.30 9.97
C LEU A 665 -3.01 30.23 9.32
N CYS A 666 -3.62 29.41 8.46
CA CYS A 666 -2.91 28.46 7.64
C CYS A 666 -1.98 29.18 6.66
N LYS A 667 -0.76 28.67 6.49
CA LYS A 667 0.20 29.17 5.47
C LYS A 667 0.30 28.24 4.25
N GLY A 668 -0.55 27.22 4.19
CA GLY A 668 -0.59 26.22 3.13
C GLY A 668 -1.47 26.62 1.95
N TYR A 669 -1.68 25.67 1.05
CA TYR A 669 -2.59 25.77 -0.09
C TYR A 669 -3.77 24.83 0.12
N CYS A 670 -4.96 25.18 -0.40
CA CYS A 670 -6.18 24.39 -0.21
C CYS A 670 -6.09 22.96 -0.80
N ASN A 671 -5.19 22.72 -1.76
CA ASN A 671 -4.91 21.41 -2.34
C ASN A 671 -4.10 20.46 -1.44
N SER A 672 -3.84 20.84 -0.19
CA SER A 672 -3.15 20.01 0.80
C SER A 672 -3.86 20.11 2.15
N PRO A 673 -3.86 19.04 2.98
CA PRO A 673 -4.30 19.16 4.37
C PRO A 673 -3.50 20.27 5.05
N CYS A 674 -4.17 21.04 5.92
CA CYS A 674 -3.52 22.13 6.61
C CYS A 674 -2.41 21.58 7.53
N PRO A 675 -1.14 21.94 7.32
CA PRO A 675 -0.04 21.37 8.09
C PRO A 675 -0.08 21.84 9.56
N PRO A 676 0.54 21.10 10.50
CA PRO A 676 0.62 21.50 11.89
C PRO A 676 1.24 22.89 12.00
N CYS A 677 0.66 23.71 12.88
CA CYS A 677 1.02 25.10 13.01
C CYS A 677 2.48 25.28 13.47
N LYS A 678 3.36 25.70 12.55
CA LYS A 678 4.78 25.96 12.83
C LYS A 678 5.02 27.28 13.58
N GLU A 679 4.02 28.14 13.69
CA GLU A 679 4.11 29.39 14.46
C GLU A 679 4.42 29.14 15.93
N GLN A 680 5.06 30.15 16.55
CA GLN A 680 5.39 30.14 17.96
C GLN A 680 4.12 30.06 18.83
N CYS A 681 4.14 29.24 19.88
CA CYS A 681 2.97 29.03 20.73
C CYS A 681 2.57 30.31 21.47
N GLY A 682 1.30 30.72 21.31
CA GLY A 682 0.77 31.95 21.90
C GLY A 682 0.63 31.95 23.41
N LEU A 683 0.64 30.78 24.07
CA LEU A 683 0.50 30.66 25.52
C LEU A 683 1.61 31.39 26.27
N VAL A 684 1.21 32.23 27.23
CA VAL A 684 2.11 33.02 28.07
C VAL A 684 2.16 32.42 29.48
N CYS A 685 3.39 32.19 29.97
CA CYS A 685 3.57 31.82 31.37
C CYS A 685 3.56 33.08 32.24
N PRO A 686 2.74 33.15 33.30
CA PRO A 686 2.69 34.32 34.18
C PRO A 686 3.99 34.55 34.99
N HIS A 687 4.94 33.61 34.95
CA HIS A 687 6.25 33.70 35.59
C HIS A 687 7.39 34.14 34.66
N ALA A 688 7.12 34.48 33.41
CA ALA A 688 8.15 34.93 32.49
C ALA A 688 8.67 36.32 32.91
N ASN A 689 9.71 36.36 33.74
CA ASN A 689 10.35 37.60 34.18
C ASN A 689 11.04 38.28 32.99
N SER A 690 10.72 39.57 32.80
CA SER A 690 11.22 40.50 31.77
C SER A 690 10.94 40.11 30.30
N ASN A 691 9.82 40.60 29.77
CA ASN A 691 9.39 40.74 28.35
C ASN A 691 8.14 39.96 27.89
N ASN A 692 7.28 39.48 28.80
CA ASN A 692 6.03 38.82 28.40
C ASN A 692 6.28 37.65 27.42
N SER A 693 7.33 36.87 27.70
CA SER A 693 7.91 35.91 26.77
C SER A 693 6.95 34.75 26.55
N ARG A 694 6.29 34.75 25.39
CA ARG A 694 5.51 33.63 24.88
C ARG A 694 6.36 32.36 24.88
N CYS A 695 5.69 31.21 24.97
CA CYS A 695 6.35 29.91 24.82
C CYS A 695 7.23 29.88 23.55
N ILE A 696 8.49 29.44 23.66
CA ILE A 696 9.43 29.40 22.52
C ILE A 696 9.21 28.20 21.59
N ASN A 697 8.41 27.22 22.02
CA ASN A 697 8.08 26.06 21.19
C ASN A 697 6.99 26.42 20.17
N SER A 698 7.02 25.80 19.00
CA SER A 698 5.94 25.87 18.01
C SER A 698 4.62 25.31 18.56
N CYS A 699 3.49 25.74 18.02
CA CYS A 699 2.15 25.36 18.49
C CYS A 699 1.88 23.86 18.57
N TYR A 700 2.47 23.05 17.68
CA TYR A 700 2.28 21.59 17.69
C TYR A 700 3.22 20.83 18.65
N ARG A 701 4.09 21.54 19.39
CA ARG A 701 4.98 20.95 20.40
C ARG A 701 4.45 21.18 21.82
N PRO A 702 4.73 20.28 22.78
CA PRO A 702 4.45 20.51 24.18
C PRO A 702 5.05 21.83 24.67
N CYS A 703 4.31 22.56 25.50
CA CYS A 703 4.81 23.79 26.11
C CYS A 703 5.88 23.47 27.15
N ILE A 704 6.81 24.40 27.39
CA ILE A 704 7.84 24.25 28.43
C ILE A 704 7.18 24.23 29.81
N GLU A 705 7.51 23.21 30.61
CA GLU A 705 6.96 23.04 31.95
C GLU A 705 7.54 24.07 32.93
N CYS A 706 6.75 25.08 33.29
CA CYS A 706 7.11 26.03 34.34
C CYS A 706 6.96 25.40 35.74
N LYS A 707 8.10 25.16 36.41
CA LYS A 707 8.18 24.54 37.75
C LYS A 707 8.02 25.54 38.91
N LEU A 708 7.59 26.77 38.66
CA LEU A 708 7.32 27.76 39.71
C LEU A 708 5.92 27.56 40.31
N PRO A 709 5.66 27.98 41.55
CA PRO A 709 4.34 27.87 42.20
C PRO A 709 3.25 28.60 41.42
N CYS A 710 2.05 28.05 41.26
CA CYS A 710 0.99 28.69 40.49
C CYS A 710 0.64 30.11 41.03
N GLN A 711 0.48 31.08 40.13
CA GLN A 711 0.07 32.45 40.51
C GLN A 711 -1.43 32.61 40.77
N LEU A 712 -2.24 31.54 40.64
CA LEU A 712 -3.64 31.54 41.05
C LEU A 712 -3.72 31.59 42.59
N ARG A 713 -3.59 32.80 43.13
CA ARG A 713 -3.62 33.11 44.56
C ARG A 713 -4.32 34.44 44.81
N CYS A 714 -5.19 34.46 45.80
CA CYS A 714 -5.79 35.64 46.41
C CYS A 714 -6.01 35.32 47.90
N ASP A 715 -6.53 36.28 48.67
CA ASP A 715 -6.80 36.08 50.10
C ASP A 715 -7.82 34.97 50.37
N HIS A 716 -8.67 34.65 49.39
CA HIS A 716 -9.70 33.62 49.49
C HIS A 716 -9.26 32.23 48.97
N VAL A 717 -8.37 32.17 47.98
CA VAL A 717 -8.03 30.95 47.25
C VAL A 717 -6.53 30.93 46.96
N LYS A 718 -5.83 29.84 47.32
CA LYS A 718 -4.40 29.64 47.01
C LYS A 718 -4.16 28.28 46.38
N CYS A 719 -3.72 28.26 45.13
CA CYS A 719 -3.40 27.01 44.43
C CYS A 719 -2.07 26.41 44.94
N PRO A 720 -2.05 25.15 45.40
CA PRO A 720 -0.83 24.50 45.89
C PRO A 720 0.03 23.88 44.76
N LYS A 721 -0.47 23.88 43.52
CA LYS A 721 0.17 23.20 42.38
C LYS A 721 1.23 24.07 41.70
N LEU A 722 2.10 23.41 40.93
CA LEU A 722 3.09 24.08 40.08
C LEU A 722 2.41 24.68 38.83
N CYS A 723 3.03 25.67 38.21
CA CYS A 723 2.43 26.44 37.12
C CYS A 723 2.09 25.58 35.90
N TYR A 724 2.87 24.56 35.56
CA TYR A 724 2.57 23.64 34.45
C TYR A 724 1.47 22.62 34.75
N GLN A 725 1.06 22.47 36.02
CA GLN A 725 0.03 21.51 36.43
C GLN A 725 -1.36 22.15 36.36
N LYS A 726 -2.36 21.31 36.05
CA LYS A 726 -3.79 21.67 36.14
C LYS A 726 -4.11 22.09 37.57
N CYS A 727 -4.77 23.23 37.73
CA CYS A 727 -5.15 23.74 39.04
C CYS A 727 -6.28 22.87 39.62
N THR A 728 -6.14 22.51 40.90
CA THR A 728 -7.12 21.72 41.65
C THR A 728 -8.14 22.57 42.41
N VAL A 729 -7.91 23.88 42.47
CA VAL A 729 -8.82 24.86 43.07
C VAL A 729 -9.46 25.68 41.97
N GLU A 730 -10.75 25.94 42.10
CA GLU A 730 -11.44 26.85 41.17
C GLU A 730 -11.01 28.30 41.42
N PRO A 731 -10.99 29.13 40.36
CA PRO A 731 -10.72 30.56 40.50
C PRO A 731 -11.71 31.23 41.46
N CYS A 732 -11.25 32.24 42.19
CA CYS A 732 -12.08 32.94 43.17
C CYS A 732 -13.33 33.55 42.52
N SER A 733 -14.50 33.32 43.11
CA SER A 733 -15.77 33.89 42.65
C SER A 733 -16.21 35.11 43.47
N MET A 734 -15.38 35.57 44.42
CA MET A 734 -15.65 36.77 45.21
C MET A 734 -15.45 38.04 44.38
N ASN A 735 -16.20 39.09 44.72
CA ASN A 735 -16.06 40.41 44.11
C ASN A 735 -14.65 40.97 44.36
N CYS A 736 -14.16 41.77 43.43
CA CYS A 736 -12.94 42.54 43.64
C CYS A 736 -13.17 43.64 44.69
N SER A 737 -12.32 43.73 45.71
CA SER A 737 -12.38 44.76 46.77
C SER A 737 -11.66 46.07 46.41
N GLN A 738 -11.14 46.18 45.18
CA GLN A 738 -10.44 47.37 44.72
C GLN A 738 -11.42 48.49 44.36
N ILE A 739 -11.03 49.72 44.66
CA ILE A 739 -11.73 50.93 44.25
C ILE A 739 -11.05 51.42 42.96
N LEU A 740 -11.83 51.60 41.90
CA LEU A 740 -11.34 52.12 40.62
C LEU A 740 -10.85 53.58 40.78
N PRO A 741 -10.01 54.11 39.88
CA PRO A 741 -9.52 55.49 39.95
C PRO A 741 -10.63 56.56 40.04
N CYS A 742 -11.85 56.24 39.59
CA CYS A 742 -13.03 57.10 39.69
C CYS A 742 -13.70 57.13 41.09
N GLY A 743 -13.21 56.35 42.05
CA GLY A 743 -13.74 56.29 43.42
C GLY A 743 -14.85 55.25 43.65
N HIS A 744 -15.26 54.52 42.62
CA HIS A 744 -16.32 53.50 42.70
C HIS A 744 -15.77 52.07 42.83
N GLU A 745 -16.61 51.17 43.37
CA GLU A 745 -16.27 49.74 43.50
C GLU A 745 -16.05 49.07 42.14
N CYS A 746 -15.06 48.17 42.10
CA CYS A 746 -14.76 47.40 40.90
C CYS A 746 -15.86 46.37 40.60
N ILE A 747 -16.31 46.32 39.33
CA ILE A 747 -17.29 45.36 38.82
C ILE A 747 -16.70 43.97 38.51
N GLY A 748 -15.38 43.83 38.67
CA GLY A 748 -14.63 42.63 38.36
C GLY A 748 -14.59 41.61 39.50
N LEU A 749 -13.91 40.50 39.24
CA LEU A 749 -13.73 39.39 40.18
C LEU A 749 -12.34 39.45 40.84
N CYS A 750 -12.26 38.95 42.07
CA CYS A 750 -11.01 38.87 42.82
C CYS A 750 -9.99 37.97 42.09
N GLY A 751 -8.77 38.47 41.92
CA GLY A 751 -7.65 37.75 41.30
C GLY A 751 -7.48 37.94 39.79
N ASP A 752 -8.37 38.70 39.13
CA ASP A 752 -8.23 39.10 37.72
C ASP A 752 -7.88 40.59 37.58
N PRO A 753 -7.35 41.02 36.42
CA PRO A 753 -7.19 42.44 36.10
C PRO A 753 -8.52 43.18 36.26
N CYS A 754 -8.51 44.29 36.99
CA CYS A 754 -9.69 45.12 37.18
C CYS A 754 -10.14 45.70 35.84
N PRO A 755 -11.41 45.50 35.42
CA PRO A 755 -11.95 46.16 34.25
C PRO A 755 -11.84 47.68 34.36
N TYR A 756 -11.51 48.37 33.27
CA TYR A 756 -11.48 49.83 33.25
C TYR A 756 -12.89 50.45 33.26
N LEU A 757 -13.91 49.69 32.87
CA LEU A 757 -15.30 50.13 32.89
C LEU A 757 -15.85 50.17 34.32
N CYS A 758 -16.49 51.29 34.65
CA CYS A 758 -17.17 51.48 35.92
C CYS A 758 -18.69 51.55 35.69
N ARG A 759 -19.48 50.81 36.48
CA ARG A 759 -20.94 50.82 36.36
C ARG A 759 -21.60 52.19 36.57
N VAL A 760 -20.97 53.07 37.36
CA VAL A 760 -21.49 54.42 37.62
C VAL A 760 -21.03 55.40 36.54
N CYS A 761 -19.79 55.28 36.06
CA CYS A 761 -19.24 56.22 35.06
C CYS A 761 -19.57 55.83 33.61
N ASN A 762 -19.89 54.56 33.36
CA ASN A 762 -20.09 53.97 32.03
C ASN A 762 -21.44 53.22 31.96
N GLU A 763 -22.51 53.84 32.47
CA GLU A 763 -23.83 53.23 32.57
C GLU A 763 -24.39 52.76 31.20
N SER A 764 -24.09 53.50 30.12
CA SER A 764 -24.50 53.16 28.75
C SER A 764 -23.80 51.95 28.14
N ASP A 765 -22.59 51.62 28.61
CA ASP A 765 -21.78 50.52 28.04
C ASP A 765 -22.06 49.17 28.73
N ILE A 766 -22.84 49.18 29.82
CA ILE A 766 -23.15 48.03 30.69
C ILE A 766 -24.69 47.87 30.77
N GLU A 767 -25.40 48.26 29.71
CA GLU A 767 -26.86 48.17 29.66
C GLU A 767 -27.32 46.70 29.66
N ASN A 768 -28.19 46.35 30.63
CA ASN A 768 -28.90 45.08 30.83
C ASN A 768 -28.33 44.06 31.85
N GLY A 769 -27.22 44.34 32.55
CA GLY A 769 -26.71 43.43 33.60
C GLY A 769 -27.28 43.72 35.00
N ASN A 770 -27.78 42.71 35.73
CA ASN A 770 -28.25 42.81 37.10
C ASN A 770 -27.11 43.27 38.06
N PRO A 771 -27.19 44.44 38.70
CA PRO A 771 -26.08 45.05 39.43
C PRO A 771 -25.58 44.24 40.62
N LYS A 772 -26.45 43.42 41.21
CA LYS A 772 -26.07 42.57 42.34
C LYS A 772 -25.32 41.30 41.92
N VAL A 773 -25.50 40.82 40.69
CA VAL A 773 -25.13 39.45 40.30
C VAL A 773 -24.11 39.40 39.16
N ASP A 774 -24.22 40.29 38.18
CA ASP A 774 -23.43 40.16 36.95
C ASP A 774 -22.05 40.81 37.12
N ARG A 775 -21.04 40.09 36.64
CA ARG A 775 -19.62 40.37 36.87
C ARG A 775 -18.86 40.25 35.58
N TYR A 776 -17.87 41.11 35.45
CA TYR A 776 -17.17 41.32 34.20
C TYR A 776 -15.69 40.97 34.32
N ILE A 777 -15.12 40.47 33.24
CA ILE A 777 -13.69 40.15 33.14
C ILE A 777 -13.10 40.92 31.98
N MET A 778 -11.92 41.47 32.19
CA MET A 778 -11.11 42.08 31.14
C MET A 778 -10.11 41.05 30.59
N LEU A 779 -10.15 40.80 29.28
CA LEU A 779 -9.22 39.90 28.61
C LEU A 779 -7.88 40.60 28.32
N MET A 780 -6.78 40.12 28.90
CA MET A 780 -5.45 40.71 28.70
C MET A 780 -4.95 40.68 27.24
N ASP A 781 -5.50 39.80 26.40
CA ASP A 781 -5.11 39.71 24.99
C ASP A 781 -5.70 40.84 24.14
N CYS A 782 -6.83 41.44 24.52
CA CYS A 782 -7.58 42.39 23.67
C CYS A 782 -8.25 43.56 24.41
N ASP A 783 -8.07 43.64 25.73
CA ASP A 783 -8.66 44.61 26.66
C ASP A 783 -10.20 44.70 26.66
N HIS A 784 -10.91 43.84 25.92
CA HIS A 784 -12.36 43.79 25.98
C HIS A 784 -12.86 43.32 27.35
N VAL A 785 -13.92 43.96 27.82
CA VAL A 785 -14.60 43.66 29.08
C VAL A 785 -15.89 42.92 28.74
N ILE A 786 -16.06 41.72 29.28
CA ILE A 786 -17.13 40.78 28.90
C ILE A 786 -17.76 40.19 30.15
N GLU A 787 -19.07 39.92 30.10
CA GLU A 787 -19.76 39.23 31.19
C GLU A 787 -19.21 37.81 31.38
N MET A 788 -18.92 37.43 32.63
CA MET A 788 -18.30 36.15 32.97
C MET A 788 -19.11 34.93 32.53
N LYS A 789 -20.44 34.95 32.69
CA LYS A 789 -21.30 33.81 32.31
C LYS A 789 -21.30 33.58 30.81
N GLU A 790 -21.40 34.66 30.03
CA GLU A 790 -21.37 34.60 28.57
C GLU A 790 -20.00 34.13 28.07
N LEU A 791 -18.92 34.62 28.69
CA LEU A 791 -17.56 34.24 28.31
C LEU A 791 -17.26 32.76 28.63
N ILE A 792 -17.71 32.22 29.77
CA ILE A 792 -17.56 30.78 30.07
C ILE A 792 -18.27 29.95 29.00
N LYS A 793 -19.54 30.26 28.74
CA LYS A 793 -20.36 29.55 27.76
C LYS A 793 -19.71 29.56 26.37
N HIS A 794 -19.19 30.71 25.94
CA HIS A 794 -18.47 30.84 24.68
C HIS A 794 -17.18 30.01 24.64
N ILE A 795 -16.38 30.04 25.71
CA ILE A 795 -15.13 29.25 25.79
C ILE A 795 -15.43 27.75 25.76
N GLU A 796 -16.45 27.28 26.49
CA GLU A 796 -16.87 25.88 26.47
C GLU A 796 -17.34 25.46 25.07
N GLN A 797 -18.13 26.30 24.38
CA GLN A 797 -18.55 26.06 23.01
C GLN A 797 -17.36 25.96 22.03
N CYS A 798 -16.37 26.84 22.15
CA CYS A 798 -15.15 26.74 21.34
C CYS A 798 -14.44 25.38 21.54
N LEU A 799 -14.35 24.91 22.80
CA LEU A 799 -13.68 23.65 23.11
C LEU A 799 -14.45 22.43 22.57
N GLU A 800 -15.79 22.45 22.61
CA GLU A 800 -16.64 21.41 22.00
C GLU A 800 -16.46 21.34 20.48
N CYS A 801 -16.28 22.49 19.83
CA CYS A 801 -16.04 22.59 18.39
C CYS A 801 -14.57 22.38 17.98
N PHE A 802 -13.69 21.97 18.90
CA PHE A 802 -12.24 21.82 18.65
C PHE A 802 -11.54 23.12 18.20
N GLU A 803 -12.07 24.28 18.56
CA GLU A 803 -11.52 25.59 18.24
C GLU A 803 -10.73 26.18 19.41
N TRP A 804 -9.75 27.03 19.10
CA TRP A 804 -9.04 27.78 20.13
C TRP A 804 -9.96 28.85 20.75
N PRO A 805 -10.07 28.94 22.09
CA PRO A 805 -10.88 29.96 22.76
C PRO A 805 -10.51 31.38 22.30
N ASN A 806 -11.51 32.16 21.90
CA ASN A 806 -11.33 33.51 21.38
C ASN A 806 -12.30 34.51 22.02
N CYS A 807 -12.00 35.81 21.86
CA CYS A 807 -12.87 36.88 22.33
C CYS A 807 -14.13 36.96 21.43
N PRO A 808 -15.36 36.90 21.97
CA PRO A 808 -16.59 36.96 21.16
C PRO A 808 -16.80 38.31 20.46
N LEU A 809 -16.20 39.41 20.96
CA LEU A 809 -16.37 40.75 20.39
C LEU A 809 -15.42 41.03 19.21
N CYS A 810 -14.21 40.49 19.22
CA CYS A 810 -13.18 40.79 18.21
C CYS A 810 -12.50 39.55 17.59
N SER A 811 -12.91 38.35 17.99
CA SER A 811 -12.36 37.06 17.56
C SER A 811 -10.86 36.87 17.80
N LYS A 812 -10.23 37.71 18.65
CA LYS A 812 -8.83 37.57 19.04
C LYS A 812 -8.67 36.39 19.99
N SER A 813 -7.75 35.48 19.68
CA SER A 813 -7.47 34.29 20.48
C SER A 813 -7.05 34.64 21.91
N ILE A 814 -7.60 33.92 22.89
CA ILE A 814 -7.29 34.08 24.31
C ILE A 814 -6.10 33.17 24.64
N TYR A 815 -4.97 33.75 24.99
CA TYR A 815 -3.78 33.01 25.40
C TYR A 815 -3.36 33.31 26.84
N GLN A 816 -3.83 34.44 27.38
CA GLN A 816 -3.40 34.95 28.67
C GLN A 816 -4.59 35.09 29.63
N SER A 817 -4.83 34.06 30.44
CA SER A 817 -5.80 34.12 31.54
C SER A 817 -5.43 33.16 32.67
N LEU A 818 -5.36 33.68 33.89
CA LEU A 818 -5.15 32.87 35.10
C LEU A 818 -6.42 32.08 35.47
N ARG A 819 -7.59 32.70 35.31
CA ARG A 819 -8.90 32.09 35.57
C ARG A 819 -9.20 30.94 34.60
N PHE A 820 -9.02 31.16 33.30
CA PHE A 820 -9.27 30.14 32.27
C PHE A 820 -8.06 29.24 32.00
N LYS A 821 -7.04 29.25 32.85
CA LYS A 821 -5.81 28.47 32.69
C LYS A 821 -6.08 26.98 32.41
N ASN A 822 -6.97 26.36 33.18
CA ASN A 822 -7.33 24.95 32.99
C ASN A 822 -7.98 24.70 31.62
N HIS A 823 -8.82 25.62 31.14
CA HIS A 823 -9.48 25.54 29.83
C HIS A 823 -8.47 25.68 28.70
N LEU A 824 -7.54 26.63 28.81
CA LEU A 824 -6.45 26.83 27.84
C LEU A 824 -5.46 25.65 27.82
N MET A 825 -5.17 25.03 28.98
CA MET A 825 -4.37 23.81 29.07
C MET A 825 -5.08 22.61 28.43
N ASN A 826 -6.39 22.47 28.64
CA ASN A 826 -7.18 21.43 27.98
C ASN A 826 -7.18 21.63 26.46
N ALA A 827 -7.42 22.85 25.97
CA ALA A 827 -7.34 23.20 24.55
C ALA A 827 -5.98 22.80 23.93
N LYS A 828 -4.89 23.11 24.64
CA LYS A 828 -3.53 22.75 24.23
C LYS A 828 -3.31 21.23 24.22
N ASN A 829 -3.84 20.50 25.19
CA ASN A 829 -3.73 19.04 25.22
C ASN A 829 -4.54 18.38 24.09
N CYS A 830 -5.73 18.89 23.77
CA CYS A 830 -6.53 18.43 22.63
C CYS A 830 -5.77 18.62 21.30
N LEU A 831 -5.09 19.77 21.13
CA LEU A 831 -4.20 19.98 19.97
C LEU A 831 -3.07 18.97 19.88
N LEU A 832 -2.42 18.67 21.01
CA LEU A 832 -1.31 17.70 21.05
C LEU A 832 -1.78 16.26 20.81
N GLN A 833 -2.95 15.89 21.31
CA GLN A 833 -3.59 14.58 21.03
C GLN A 833 -3.92 14.42 19.55
N SER A 834 -4.42 15.47 18.88
CA SER A 834 -4.66 15.46 17.42
C SER A 834 -3.38 15.29 16.58
N CYS A 835 -2.21 15.50 17.18
CA CYS A 835 -0.90 15.33 16.55
C CYS A 835 -0.15 14.08 17.07
N ASP A 836 -0.75 13.30 18.00
CA ASP A 836 -0.15 12.08 18.52
C ASP A 836 -0.30 10.95 17.49
N THR A 837 0.76 10.79 16.71
CA THR A 837 0.86 9.80 15.63
C THR A 837 0.63 8.38 16.15
N ARG A 838 0.94 8.08 17.41
CA ARG A 838 0.75 6.73 17.98
C ARG A 838 -0.73 6.44 18.19
N THR A 839 -1.50 7.40 18.71
CA THR A 839 -2.95 7.26 18.86
C THR A 839 -3.66 7.21 17.52
N MET A 840 -3.27 8.05 16.56
CA MET A 840 -3.82 8.00 15.19
C MET A 840 -3.56 6.66 14.49
N VAL A 841 -2.36 6.10 14.60
CA VAL A 841 -2.05 4.79 14.04
C VAL A 841 -2.89 3.69 14.69
N SER A 842 -3.11 3.74 16.01
CA SER A 842 -3.99 2.77 16.66
C SER A 842 -5.46 2.91 16.25
N GLU A 843 -5.95 4.14 16.06
CA GLU A 843 -7.31 4.40 15.57
C GLU A 843 -7.50 3.95 14.13
N ILE A 844 -6.53 4.21 13.25
CA ILE A 844 -6.59 3.76 11.85
C ILE A 844 -6.56 2.23 11.79
N ARG A 845 -5.71 1.57 12.57
CA ARG A 845 -5.71 0.10 12.67
C ARG A 845 -7.04 -0.43 13.21
N PHE A 846 -7.62 0.22 14.20
CA PHE A 846 -8.96 -0.13 14.70
C PHE A 846 -10.05 0.05 13.63
N LEU A 847 -10.02 1.16 12.88
CA LEU A 847 -10.93 1.39 11.75
C LEU A 847 -10.74 0.36 10.65
N LEU A 848 -9.50 -0.03 10.33
CA LEU A 848 -9.22 -1.10 9.35
C LEU A 848 -9.73 -2.46 9.84
N HIS A 849 -9.49 -2.80 11.11
CA HIS A 849 -10.00 -4.03 11.70
C HIS A 849 -11.53 -4.08 11.73
N THR A 850 -12.20 -2.95 11.96
CA THR A 850 -13.67 -2.87 11.94
C THR A 850 -14.27 -2.69 10.54
N THR A 851 -13.47 -2.25 9.57
CA THR A 851 -13.89 -2.12 8.16
C THR A 851 -13.72 -3.44 7.40
N TYR A 852 -12.69 -4.21 7.75
CA TYR A 852 -12.32 -5.47 7.11
C TYR A 852 -12.31 -6.61 8.14
N ASP A 853 -13.39 -6.73 8.92
CA ASP A 853 -13.51 -7.68 10.02
C ASP A 853 -13.03 -9.09 9.64
N ALA A 854 -12.47 -9.84 10.61
CA ALA A 854 -11.69 -11.06 10.36
C ALA A 854 -12.48 -12.23 9.71
N ASP A 855 -13.79 -12.07 9.56
CA ASP A 855 -14.74 -13.05 9.02
C ASP A 855 -15.16 -12.73 7.58
N TYR A 856 -14.76 -11.56 7.07
CA TYR A 856 -15.11 -11.11 5.73
C TYR A 856 -13.96 -11.38 4.74
N ILE A 857 -14.23 -12.12 3.67
CA ILE A 857 -13.31 -12.23 2.54
C ILE A 857 -13.25 -10.84 1.90
N ILE A 858 -12.15 -10.11 2.10
CA ILE A 858 -11.92 -8.82 1.45
C ILE A 858 -12.02 -9.05 -0.06
N PRO A 859 -13.01 -8.46 -0.77
CA PRO A 859 -13.10 -8.63 -2.22
C PRO A 859 -11.77 -8.25 -2.87
N ALA A 860 -11.37 -8.96 -3.93
CA ALA A 860 -10.04 -8.82 -4.54
C ALA A 860 -9.68 -7.34 -4.82
N VAL A 861 -10.67 -6.54 -5.18
CA VAL A 861 -10.58 -5.10 -5.47
C VAL A 861 -10.09 -4.28 -4.26
N PHE A 862 -10.50 -4.61 -3.04
CA PHE A 862 -10.09 -3.89 -1.81
C PHE A 862 -8.78 -4.42 -1.21
N SER A 863 -8.37 -5.65 -1.56
CA SER A 863 -7.14 -6.28 -1.04
C SER A 863 -5.87 -5.48 -1.40
N GLY A 864 -5.82 -4.90 -2.61
CA GLY A 864 -4.73 -4.04 -3.06
C GLY A 864 -4.67 -2.71 -2.31
N ILE A 865 -5.84 -2.16 -1.94
CA ILE A 865 -5.95 -0.91 -1.18
C ILE A 865 -5.49 -1.12 0.26
N ASN A 866 -5.92 -2.22 0.90
CA ASN A 866 -5.51 -2.55 2.26
C ASN A 866 -3.97 -2.70 2.38
N ARG A 867 -3.33 -3.37 1.41
CA ARG A 867 -1.85 -3.46 1.36
C ARG A 867 -1.18 -2.10 1.18
N LYS A 868 -1.76 -1.19 0.40
CA LYS A 868 -1.23 0.18 0.26
C LYS A 868 -1.33 0.95 1.57
N ILE A 869 -2.44 0.81 2.30
CA ILE A 869 -2.66 1.48 3.59
C ILE A 869 -1.67 0.97 4.65
N GLU A 870 -1.49 -0.35 4.78
CA GLU A 870 -0.51 -0.93 5.71
C GLU A 870 0.93 -0.47 5.38
N ARG A 871 1.30 -0.41 4.10
CA ARG A 871 2.60 0.16 3.69
C ARG A 871 2.76 1.62 4.07
N ILE A 872 1.70 2.44 4.04
CA ILE A 872 1.76 3.84 4.48
C ILE A 872 1.97 3.89 6.00
N LEU A 873 1.24 3.07 6.78
CA LEU A 873 1.39 2.98 8.24
C LEU A 873 2.79 2.50 8.69
N GLU A 874 3.43 1.64 7.91
CA GLU A 874 4.78 1.13 8.15
C GLU A 874 5.88 2.13 7.76
N ASN A 875 5.75 2.80 6.63
CA ASN A 875 6.82 3.62 6.06
C ASN A 875 6.71 5.12 6.38
N GLU A 876 5.51 5.64 6.69
CA GLU A 876 5.24 7.09 6.75
C GLU A 876 4.23 7.49 7.83
N GLN A 877 4.74 7.86 9.01
CA GLN A 877 3.93 8.22 10.19
C GLN A 877 3.88 9.73 10.46
N THR A 878 3.89 10.55 9.40
CA THR A 878 3.74 12.00 9.59
C THR A 878 2.28 12.35 9.92
N PRO A 879 2.01 13.30 10.84
CA PRO A 879 0.65 13.67 11.22
C PRO A 879 -0.25 14.02 10.03
N ASP A 880 0.29 14.73 9.03
CA ASP A 880 -0.43 15.17 7.83
C ASP A 880 -0.95 13.99 7.00
N VAL A 881 -0.10 12.98 6.79
CA VAL A 881 -0.46 11.77 6.03
C VAL A 881 -1.45 10.92 6.83
N LEU A 882 -1.29 10.82 8.15
CA LEU A 882 -2.17 10.01 9.00
C LEU A 882 -3.59 10.59 9.10
N VAL A 883 -3.76 11.91 9.10
CA VAL A 883 -5.09 12.57 9.06
C VAL A 883 -5.82 12.25 7.75
N VAL A 884 -5.11 12.39 6.62
CA VAL A 884 -5.64 12.07 5.29
C VAL A 884 -6.01 10.59 5.21
N LEU A 885 -5.12 9.72 5.70
CA LEU A 885 -5.32 8.27 5.70
C LEU A 885 -6.52 7.86 6.57
N LYS A 886 -6.68 8.45 7.77
CA LYS A 886 -7.81 8.19 8.66
C LYS A 886 -9.14 8.47 7.97
N MET A 887 -9.26 9.62 7.32
CA MET A 887 -10.50 10.01 6.65
C MET A 887 -10.76 9.20 5.37
N ALA A 888 -9.71 8.86 4.63
CA ALA A 888 -9.82 7.95 3.48
C ALA A 888 -10.30 6.54 3.89
N VAL A 889 -9.86 6.03 5.05
CA VAL A 889 -10.33 4.74 5.60
C VAL A 889 -11.82 4.78 5.96
N VAL A 890 -12.32 5.91 6.49
CA VAL A 890 -13.76 6.09 6.76
C VAL A 890 -14.57 6.04 5.46
N ASN A 891 -14.12 6.72 4.40
CA ASN A 891 -14.79 6.71 3.10
C ASN A 891 -14.73 5.32 2.44
N LEU A 892 -13.61 4.61 2.56
CA LEU A 892 -13.48 3.23 2.09
C LEU A 892 -14.48 2.29 2.78
N ARG A 893 -14.74 2.50 4.08
CA ARG A 893 -15.75 1.72 4.81
C ARG A 893 -17.15 1.90 4.23
N SER A 894 -17.51 3.11 3.82
CA SER A 894 -18.80 3.38 3.17
C SER A 894 -18.87 2.73 1.78
N LEU A 895 -17.77 2.73 1.01
CA LEU A 895 -17.72 2.01 -0.27
C LEU A 895 -17.81 0.49 -0.13
N VAL A 896 -17.22 -0.11 0.91
CA VAL A 896 -17.36 -1.55 1.19
C VAL A 896 -18.83 -1.92 1.42
N LYS A 897 -19.60 -1.08 2.12
CA LYS A 897 -21.05 -1.29 2.29
C LYS A 897 -21.83 -1.18 0.97
N ILE A 898 -21.46 -0.24 0.10
CA ILE A 898 -22.10 -0.10 -1.21
C ILE A 898 -21.79 -1.32 -2.10
N HIS A 899 -20.56 -1.82 -2.06
CA HIS A 899 -20.17 -3.05 -2.77
C HIS A 899 -21.01 -4.26 -2.32
N GLU A 900 -21.20 -4.42 -1.01
CA GLU A 900 -22.05 -5.47 -0.45
C GLU A 900 -23.49 -5.38 -0.97
N MET A 901 -24.05 -4.17 -1.06
CA MET A 901 -25.36 -3.97 -1.67
C MET A 901 -25.41 -4.36 -3.15
N ILE A 902 -24.34 -4.07 -3.91
CA ILE A 902 -24.25 -4.42 -5.33
C ILE A 902 -24.11 -5.93 -5.52
N GLU A 903 -23.24 -6.60 -4.76
CA GLU A 903 -23.03 -8.06 -4.84
C GLU A 903 -24.30 -8.83 -4.45
N ASN A 904 -24.99 -8.41 -3.38
CA ASN A 904 -26.20 -9.10 -2.89
C ASN A 904 -27.33 -9.13 -3.92
N TRP A 905 -27.41 -8.12 -4.79
CA TRP A 905 -28.44 -8.00 -5.82
C TRP A 905 -27.94 -8.37 -7.22
N GLY A 906 -26.65 -8.66 -7.38
CA GLY A 906 -26.01 -9.05 -8.63
C GLY A 906 -25.67 -7.86 -9.54
N GLU A 907 -24.41 -7.75 -9.95
CA GLU A 907 -23.90 -6.63 -10.79
C GLU A 907 -24.70 -6.42 -12.08
N ALA A 908 -25.18 -7.49 -12.71
CA ALA A 908 -25.95 -7.43 -13.96
C ALA A 908 -27.29 -6.67 -13.84
N ASN A 909 -27.77 -6.45 -12.61
CA ASN A 909 -29.01 -5.73 -12.34
C ASN A 909 -28.77 -4.22 -12.15
N PHE A 910 -27.54 -3.74 -12.01
CA PHE A 910 -27.26 -2.31 -11.86
C PHE A 910 -26.92 -1.66 -13.20
N ASN A 911 -27.33 -0.39 -13.38
CA ASN A 911 -26.95 0.37 -14.59
C ASN A 911 -25.42 0.56 -14.63
N CYS A 912 -24.80 0.43 -15.80
CA CYS A 912 -23.36 0.64 -16.02
C CYS A 912 -22.86 1.99 -15.47
N HIS A 913 -23.69 3.03 -15.45
CA HIS A 913 -23.35 4.32 -14.83
C HIS A 913 -23.08 4.22 -13.32
N VAL A 914 -23.86 3.41 -12.58
CA VAL A 914 -23.70 3.22 -11.13
C VAL A 914 -22.43 2.41 -10.84
N LEU A 915 -22.19 1.34 -11.60
CA LEU A 915 -20.99 0.51 -11.50
C LEU A 915 -19.72 1.31 -11.86
N ASN A 916 -19.74 2.07 -12.95
CA ASN A 916 -18.62 2.92 -13.35
C ASN A 916 -18.29 3.99 -12.29
N ARG A 917 -19.32 4.61 -11.68
CA ARG A 917 -19.11 5.56 -10.57
C ARG A 917 -18.49 4.90 -9.34
N PHE A 918 -18.96 3.70 -8.98
CA PHE A 918 -18.40 2.92 -7.89
C PHE A 918 -16.91 2.59 -8.13
N GLU A 919 -16.58 2.02 -9.28
CA GLU A 919 -15.20 1.67 -9.64
C GLU A 919 -14.29 2.90 -9.70
N THR A 920 -14.79 4.01 -10.25
CA THR A 920 -14.02 5.25 -10.37
C THR A 920 -13.72 5.88 -9.02
N LEU A 921 -14.71 5.95 -8.11
CA LEU A 921 -14.51 6.46 -6.75
C LEU A 921 -13.54 5.58 -5.95
N LEU A 922 -13.63 4.26 -6.13
CA LEU A 922 -12.73 3.30 -5.51
C LEU A 922 -11.28 3.45 -6.00
N LEU A 923 -11.11 3.58 -7.33
CA LEU A 923 -9.80 3.82 -7.94
C LEU A 923 -9.21 5.17 -7.52
N TRP A 924 -10.05 6.21 -7.46
CA TRP A 924 -9.66 7.54 -7.02
C TRP A 924 -9.16 7.51 -5.57
N LEU A 925 -9.93 6.94 -4.64
CA LEU A 925 -9.50 6.82 -3.24
C LEU A 925 -8.21 5.99 -3.10
N SER A 926 -8.08 4.89 -3.84
CA SER A 926 -6.87 4.05 -3.89
C SER A 926 -5.60 4.80 -4.34
N ASN A 927 -5.75 5.78 -5.23
CA ASN A 927 -4.65 6.58 -5.75
C ASN A 927 -4.33 7.81 -4.88
N HIS A 928 -5.28 8.25 -4.05
CA HIS A 928 -5.16 9.48 -3.27
C HIS A 928 -5.05 9.29 -1.75
N LEU A 929 -4.81 8.06 -1.28
CA LEU A 929 -4.60 7.71 0.15
C LEU A 929 -3.53 8.57 0.88
N ARG A 930 -2.57 9.13 0.14
CA ARG A 930 -1.40 9.83 0.69
C ARG A 930 -1.43 11.34 0.53
N TYR A 931 -2.04 11.84 -0.55
CA TYR A 931 -1.90 13.22 -0.99
C TYR A 931 -3.23 13.92 -1.27
N ALA A 932 -4.37 13.30 -0.94
CA ALA A 932 -5.65 13.98 -1.05
C ALA A 932 -5.68 15.21 -0.13
N SER A 933 -6.17 16.32 -0.67
CA SER A 933 -6.54 17.45 0.17
C SER A 933 -7.73 17.06 1.07
N TYR A 934 -7.82 17.69 2.24
CA TYR A 934 -8.97 17.49 3.13
C TYR A 934 -10.30 17.78 2.41
N GLN A 935 -10.32 18.82 1.58
CA GLN A 935 -11.48 19.17 0.77
C GLN A 935 -11.91 18.03 -0.17
N GLN A 936 -10.98 17.43 -0.88
CA GLN A 936 -11.31 16.31 -1.78
C GLN A 936 -11.80 15.08 -1.03
N ILE A 937 -11.30 14.84 0.18
CA ILE A 937 -11.84 13.74 1.00
C ILE A 937 -13.29 14.05 1.41
N MET A 938 -13.60 15.27 1.84
CA MET A 938 -14.98 15.69 2.15
C MET A 938 -15.90 15.66 0.93
N GLU A 939 -15.40 16.01 -0.25
CA GLU A 939 -16.16 15.90 -1.50
C GLU A 939 -16.37 14.44 -1.90
N SER A 940 -15.38 13.57 -1.70
CA SER A 940 -15.52 12.14 -1.94
C SER A 940 -16.54 11.50 -0.98
N GLU A 941 -16.65 11.97 0.26
CA GLU A 941 -17.68 11.54 1.20
C GLU A 941 -19.08 11.86 0.67
N LYS A 942 -19.30 13.10 0.21
CA LYS A 942 -20.55 13.52 -0.44
C LYS A 942 -20.83 12.71 -1.72
N ALA A 943 -19.82 12.43 -2.53
CA ALA A 943 -19.96 11.63 -3.74
C ALA A 943 -20.37 10.17 -3.41
N ILE A 944 -19.82 9.60 -2.35
CA ILE A 944 -20.18 8.27 -1.85
C ILE A 944 -21.62 8.27 -1.32
N GLU A 945 -22.06 9.29 -0.60
CA GLU A 945 -23.45 9.43 -0.15
C GLU A 945 -24.43 9.50 -1.33
N VAL A 946 -24.09 10.24 -2.38
CA VAL A 946 -24.88 10.28 -3.63
C VAL A 946 -24.92 8.90 -4.30
N LEU A 947 -23.79 8.20 -4.36
CA LEU A 947 -23.73 6.85 -4.91
C LEU A 947 -24.58 5.86 -4.10
N GLU A 948 -24.51 5.92 -2.77
CA GLU A 948 -25.31 5.09 -1.87
C GLU A 948 -26.81 5.30 -2.12
N ASN A 949 -27.24 6.56 -2.29
CA ASN A 949 -28.62 6.89 -2.60
C ASN A 949 -29.06 6.39 -3.99
N LEU A 950 -28.18 6.40 -4.98
CA LEU A 950 -28.47 5.85 -6.31
C LEU A 950 -28.62 4.34 -6.28
N VAL A 951 -27.74 3.64 -5.55
CA VAL A 951 -27.81 2.20 -5.36
C VAL A 951 -29.10 1.82 -4.62
N LYS A 952 -29.45 2.53 -3.54
CA LYS A 952 -30.73 2.34 -2.83
C LYS A 952 -31.95 2.51 -3.73
N LYS A 953 -31.99 3.57 -4.55
CA LYS A 953 -33.09 3.80 -5.50
C LYS A 953 -33.22 2.70 -6.56
N GLN A 954 -32.11 2.15 -7.04
CA GLN A 954 -32.15 1.04 -7.99
C GLN A 954 -32.61 -0.25 -7.31
N VAL A 955 -32.12 -0.52 -6.09
CA VAL A 955 -32.61 -1.64 -5.27
C VAL A 955 -34.10 -1.54 -4.99
N GLU A 956 -34.64 -0.34 -4.73
CA GLU A 956 -36.09 -0.13 -4.54
C GLU A 956 -36.93 -0.30 -5.82
N LEU A 957 -36.32 -0.21 -7.00
CA LEU A 957 -36.97 -0.43 -8.30
C LEU A 957 -37.05 -1.93 -8.67
N PHE A 958 -36.22 -2.78 -8.05
CA PHE A 958 -36.25 -4.24 -8.15
C PHE A 958 -37.17 -4.85 -7.09
#